data_AF-A0AAD5BWR8-F1
#
_entry.id   AF-A0AAD5BWR8-F1
#
_cell.length_a   1.000
_cell.length_b   1.000
_cell.length_c   1.000
_cell.angle_alpha   90.00
_cell.angle_beta   90.00
_cell.angle_gamma   90.00
#
_symmetry.space_group_name_H-M   'P 1'
#
loop_
_entity.id
_entity.type
_entity.pdbx_description
1 polymer ?
#
loop_
_entity_poly.entity_id
_entity_poly.type
_entity_poly.pdbx_seq_one_letter_code
_entity_poly.pdbx_strand_id
1 'polypeptide(L)'
;MEDNSDKSEELLEDDSGDQEINSEHVFEIGNDGLETASLFGIEGDDMENDSELVLDIETDDHENDSEQILEFESNDLDDKDQMLEFGSKGHDSTGTQILEIETNNQDQHNLPPVVGMEFDSYEDAYKFYNLYAIALGFAIRVKSSWTKRNSKEKRGAVLCCNCEGFKTIKEASSRRKETRTGCLAMIRLKLVESNRWRVDEVKLDHNHSFDPERAQNAKSHKKTESRLKRKLEPNADVEVRTIKLYRTPVADTVYYGSSNERDLDNDLGKNKRLNLNKDDAQVINDYFCRVQLINPNFFYIMDFTDDGFVRNVFWIDSRARASYGYFGDVVALDTTCLKNGYKVPLVVFVGVNHHGQTISLGYGLLADESQETYNWLLRAWLTCMAGRPPQTLITDQSAALQSVIAEIFPRAHHRFCLPLVIESIFQNFGNLESEVFRTAFNNMIYDAIKVDEFELAWDEMIQRFDIRDNDYLHRLYEDRERWVPVYLKDTFFAGMFTFQPGESMVPFFHGYVHQQTCLKEFFEMHDLVFQNKIQKEAFDDIESKESNPKLRTMCTYESQLSKLYTKEIFSLFQYEVEMMSRCFHISQTNTTGSIVTYTVSEQETEGNIIRNLEVMYDKIGSEVRCICSCFNFRGYLCRHALCVLNHNGIDEIPSHYVLSRWRKDFKRLYVPDLGSNNVDVANPVQRFEHLHKRALQVVEEGMTSLEHYTVAWQAFKESLNKVRLVADKHA
;
A
#
# COMPACT_ATOMS: atom_id res chain seq x y z
N MET A 1 77.94 31.30 -28.91
CA MET A 1 79.05 32.18 -28.52
C MET A 1 78.61 32.84 -27.25
N GLU A 2 79.47 32.77 -26.22
CA GLU A 2 79.35 33.34 -24.86
C GLU A 2 78.27 32.68 -23.98
N ASP A 3 78.51 32.18 -22.77
CA ASP A 3 79.71 31.91 -21.96
C ASP A 3 79.26 30.85 -20.91
N ASN A 4 79.94 29.70 -20.78
CA ASN A 4 80.88 29.36 -19.68
C ASN A 4 80.34 29.60 -18.26
N SER A 5 80.46 28.73 -17.26
CA SER A 5 81.15 27.45 -17.10
C SER A 5 80.92 26.96 -15.66
N ASP A 6 80.79 25.64 -15.49
CA ASP A 6 81.45 24.80 -14.47
C ASP A 6 81.30 24.98 -12.94
N LYS A 7 81.23 23.78 -12.32
CA LYS A 7 81.70 23.32 -10.98
C LYS A 7 80.80 23.55 -9.76
N SER A 8 80.25 22.54 -9.06
CA SER A 8 80.75 21.28 -8.43
C SER A 8 81.14 21.46 -6.96
N GLU A 9 80.55 20.60 -6.11
CA GLU A 9 81.05 20.13 -4.79
C GLU A 9 81.09 21.22 -3.69
N GLU A 10 80.90 21.01 -2.38
CA GLU A 10 80.94 19.90 -1.41
C GLU A 10 80.42 20.53 -0.08
N LEU A 11 79.62 19.83 0.73
CA LEU A 11 79.93 19.27 2.07
C LEU A 11 80.50 20.20 3.18
N LEU A 12 80.14 19.83 4.42
CA LEU A 12 80.62 20.20 5.78
C LEU A 12 79.56 20.94 6.61
N GLU A 13 78.81 20.30 7.53
CA GLU A 13 79.15 19.66 8.83
C GLU A 13 79.64 20.60 9.95
N ASP A 14 78.91 20.47 11.08
CA ASP A 14 79.20 20.72 12.53
C ASP A 14 79.81 22.07 12.95
N ASP A 15 79.59 22.66 14.14
CA ASP A 15 79.32 22.17 15.50
C ASP A 15 78.90 23.44 16.31
N SER A 16 77.97 23.44 17.26
CA SER A 16 78.21 23.11 18.68
C SER A 16 77.26 23.97 19.55
N GLY A 17 76.80 23.44 20.70
CA GLY A 17 76.13 24.25 21.71
C GLY A 17 75.24 23.48 22.68
N ASP A 18 75.84 22.87 23.70
CA ASP A 18 75.23 22.18 24.84
C ASP A 18 74.12 22.98 25.56
N GLN A 19 73.06 22.29 26.03
CA GLN A 19 72.74 22.08 27.46
C GLN A 19 71.27 21.67 27.71
N GLU A 20 71.15 20.57 28.45
CA GLU A 20 70.16 20.21 29.49
C GLU A 20 68.79 20.92 29.53
N ILE A 21 67.70 20.13 29.55
CA ILE A 21 66.76 19.99 30.69
C ILE A 21 65.80 18.82 30.39
N ASN A 22 65.81 17.82 31.27
CA ASN A 22 64.75 16.83 31.46
C ASN A 22 63.98 17.21 32.74
N SER A 23 62.68 17.51 32.64
CA SER A 23 61.67 17.01 33.60
C SER A 23 60.26 17.44 33.19
N GLU A 24 59.42 16.43 33.06
CA GLU A 24 57.96 16.36 33.07
C GLU A 24 57.22 17.50 33.80
N HIS A 25 56.12 17.99 33.20
CA HIS A 25 54.77 17.81 33.76
C HIS A 25 53.66 18.32 32.82
N VAL A 26 52.73 17.40 32.53
CA VAL A 26 51.28 17.58 32.29
C VAL A 26 50.84 18.40 31.06
N PHE A 27 50.37 17.69 30.03
CA PHE A 27 49.30 18.19 29.16
C PHE A 27 48.05 17.34 29.39
N GLU A 28 46.97 18.04 29.76
CA GLU A 28 45.65 17.51 30.04
C GLU A 28 44.95 17.00 28.78
N ILE A 29 44.11 16.00 29.04
CA ILE A 29 43.27 15.24 28.14
C ILE A 29 42.15 16.15 27.60
N GLY A 30 42.13 16.35 26.29
CA GLY A 30 40.97 16.84 25.54
C GLY A 30 40.43 15.70 24.68
N ASN A 31 39.29 15.17 25.11
CA ASN A 31 38.60 14.00 24.60
C ASN A 31 37.78 14.36 23.36
N ASP A 32 38.21 13.97 22.16
CA ASP A 32 37.35 13.96 20.96
C ASP A 32 37.31 12.55 20.39
N GLY A 33 36.26 11.82 20.78
CA GLY A 33 35.86 10.55 20.19
C GLY A 33 35.35 10.76 18.77
N LEU A 34 35.92 10.00 17.83
CA LEU A 34 35.45 9.94 16.47
C LEU A 34 34.16 9.08 16.45
N GLU A 35 33.00 9.71 16.38
CA GLU A 35 31.73 9.03 16.15
C GLU A 35 31.68 8.47 14.71
N THR A 36 31.46 7.17 14.63
CA THR A 36 31.18 6.44 13.39
C THR A 36 29.76 6.76 12.93
N ALA A 37 29.65 7.60 11.91
CA ALA A 37 28.37 8.01 11.34
C ALA A 37 27.63 6.83 10.70
N SER A 38 26.42 6.58 11.23
CA SER A 38 25.36 5.78 10.62
C SER A 38 25.08 6.26 9.19
N LEU A 39 25.43 5.43 8.20
CA LEU A 39 25.34 5.74 6.78
C LEU A 39 23.99 5.28 6.19
N PHE A 40 22.91 5.89 6.66
CA PHE A 40 21.67 6.07 5.90
C PHE A 40 21.15 7.47 6.21
N GLY A 41 20.89 8.25 5.16
CA GLY A 41 20.63 9.69 5.24
C GLY A 41 19.59 10.05 6.30
N ILE A 42 20.05 10.77 7.33
CA ILE A 42 19.21 11.50 8.25
C ILE A 42 18.79 12.77 7.52
N GLU A 43 17.49 12.91 7.27
CA GLU A 43 16.87 14.17 6.85
C GLU A 43 16.98 15.15 8.02
N GLY A 44 17.84 16.16 7.85
CA GLY A 44 17.88 17.37 8.67
C GLY A 44 17.63 18.57 7.77
N ASP A 45 16.51 19.25 7.98
CA ASP A 45 16.22 20.58 7.44
C ASP A 45 17.20 21.58 8.06
N ASP A 46 17.98 22.27 7.22
CA ASP A 46 18.58 23.57 7.55
C ASP A 46 18.09 24.59 6.53
N MET A 47 17.00 25.27 6.91
CA MET A 47 16.57 26.53 6.31
C MET A 47 17.30 27.67 7.03
N GLU A 48 18.44 28.09 6.51
CA GLU A 48 18.93 29.45 6.75
C GLU A 48 19.35 30.14 5.45
N ASN A 49 18.90 31.38 5.38
CA ASN A 49 18.93 32.36 4.32
C ASN A 49 20.36 32.91 4.16
N ASP A 50 20.87 33.04 2.92
CA ASP A 50 21.38 34.32 2.42
C ASP A 50 21.98 34.27 1.01
N SER A 51 21.67 35.35 0.28
CA SER A 51 22.44 36.02 -0.77
C SER A 51 22.43 35.49 -2.21
N GLU A 52 21.49 36.05 -2.97
CA GLU A 52 21.76 37.08 -4.00
C GLU A 52 22.81 36.72 -5.08
N LEU A 53 22.31 36.31 -6.26
CA LEU A 53 23.01 36.52 -7.52
C LEU A 53 22.04 37.02 -8.58
N VAL A 54 22.21 38.30 -8.86
CA VAL A 54 21.62 39.14 -9.90
C VAL A 54 21.77 38.50 -11.29
N LEU A 55 20.67 38.38 -12.03
CA LEU A 55 20.67 38.48 -13.50
C LEU A 55 19.50 39.34 -13.95
N ASP A 56 19.89 40.49 -14.50
CA ASP A 56 19.09 41.58 -14.99
C ASP A 56 18.48 41.31 -16.39
N ILE A 57 17.24 41.78 -16.55
CA ILE A 57 16.63 42.42 -17.74
C ILE A 57 16.24 41.48 -18.91
N GLU A 58 14.93 41.30 -19.16
CA GLU A 58 14.14 42.15 -20.10
C GLU A 58 12.63 41.96 -19.86
N THR A 59 12.00 43.09 -19.51
CA THR A 59 10.57 43.34 -19.42
C THR A 59 9.94 43.44 -20.81
N ASP A 60 8.73 42.91 -20.98
CA ASP A 60 7.76 43.50 -21.90
C ASP A 60 6.38 43.47 -21.22
N ASP A 61 5.90 44.66 -20.90
CA ASP A 61 4.60 44.94 -20.28
C ASP A 61 3.48 44.84 -21.31
N HIS A 62 2.30 44.38 -20.88
CA HIS A 62 1.04 45.06 -21.19
C HIS A 62 -0.06 44.60 -20.20
N GLU A 63 -0.41 45.53 -19.31
CA GLU A 63 -1.77 46.02 -18.94
C GLU A 63 -2.94 44.99 -18.99
N ASN A 64 -3.90 44.93 -18.07
CA ASN A 64 -4.42 45.96 -17.18
C ASN A 64 -5.35 45.35 -16.10
N ASP A 65 -5.59 46.18 -15.07
CA ASP A 65 -6.84 46.35 -14.32
C ASP A 65 -7.16 45.48 -13.07
N SER A 66 -6.81 46.11 -11.93
CA SER A 66 -7.75 46.70 -10.95
C SER A 66 -7.96 45.98 -9.61
N GLU A 67 -7.36 46.61 -8.57
CA GLU A 67 -8.02 47.15 -7.36
C GLU A 67 -8.93 46.23 -6.51
N GLN A 68 -8.89 46.17 -5.18
CA GLN A 68 -8.42 47.11 -4.16
C GLN A 68 -8.34 46.33 -2.82
N ILE A 69 -7.30 46.61 -2.05
CA ILE A 69 -7.11 46.18 -0.66
C ILE A 69 -7.86 47.16 0.26
N LEU A 70 -8.57 46.65 1.25
CA LEU A 70 -8.87 47.36 2.49
C LEU A 70 -8.61 46.42 3.68
N GLU A 71 -7.51 46.67 4.37
CA GLU A 71 -7.29 46.27 5.76
C GLU A 71 -8.21 47.07 6.68
N PHE A 72 -8.73 46.46 7.74
CA PHE A 72 -8.65 47.07 9.07
C PHE A 72 -8.75 46.04 10.19
N GLU A 73 -8.01 46.36 11.24
CA GLU A 73 -7.65 45.62 12.42
C GLU A 73 -8.78 45.31 13.41
N SER A 74 -8.43 44.38 14.30
CA SER A 74 -8.98 44.01 15.61
C SER A 74 -9.65 45.09 16.46
N ASN A 75 -10.63 44.67 17.26
CA ASN A 75 -10.75 45.10 18.66
C ASN A 75 -11.59 44.11 19.49
N ASP A 76 -11.02 43.76 20.65
CA ASP A 76 -11.67 43.12 21.80
C ASP A 76 -12.77 44.01 22.41
N LEU A 77 -13.73 43.39 23.13
CA LEU A 77 -14.02 43.66 24.56
C LEU A 77 -15.33 42.97 25.02
N ASP A 78 -15.24 42.45 26.25
CA ASP A 78 -16.29 41.92 27.14
C ASP A 78 -17.49 42.87 27.35
N ASP A 79 -18.70 42.35 27.59
CA ASP A 79 -19.29 42.28 28.95
C ASP A 79 -20.76 41.75 28.99
N LYS A 80 -20.95 40.88 29.98
CA LYS A 80 -22.07 40.52 30.88
C LYS A 80 -23.55 40.92 30.68
N ASP A 81 -24.35 39.93 31.11
CA ASP A 81 -25.58 39.95 31.93
C ASP A 81 -26.88 40.59 31.41
N GLN A 82 -27.94 39.78 31.37
CA GLN A 82 -29.06 39.93 32.32
C GLN A 82 -30.05 38.73 32.29
N MET A 83 -30.26 38.15 33.47
CA MET A 83 -31.39 37.29 33.84
C MET A 83 -32.68 38.09 33.96
N LEU A 84 -33.83 37.50 33.63
CA LEU A 84 -35.11 37.71 34.34
C LEU A 84 -36.02 36.46 34.22
N GLU A 85 -36.22 35.77 35.34
CA GLU A 85 -37.37 34.88 35.60
C GLU A 85 -38.63 35.69 35.91
N PHE A 86 -39.81 35.13 35.59
CA PHE A 86 -40.87 34.72 36.54
C PHE A 86 -42.21 34.53 35.81
N GLY A 87 -42.95 33.47 36.17
CA GLY A 87 -44.43 33.51 36.06
C GLY A 87 -45.14 32.19 35.73
N SER A 88 -45.36 31.35 36.73
CA SER A 88 -46.31 30.22 36.70
C SER A 88 -47.78 30.67 36.61
N LYS A 89 -48.62 29.87 35.94
CA LYS A 89 -50.03 29.63 36.30
C LYS A 89 -50.50 28.29 35.68
N GLY A 90 -51.01 27.38 36.51
CA GLY A 90 -51.72 26.17 36.10
C GLY A 90 -53.23 26.27 36.31
N HIS A 91 -53.99 25.40 35.66
CA HIS A 91 -55.04 24.55 36.27
C HIS A 91 -55.70 23.60 35.24
N ASP A 92 -55.76 22.33 35.65
CA ASP A 92 -56.85 21.32 35.55
C ASP A 92 -57.50 20.82 34.24
N SER A 93 -57.15 19.55 33.95
CA SER A 93 -57.98 18.33 34.00
C SER A 93 -59.41 18.28 33.41
N THR A 94 -59.63 17.28 32.55
CA THR A 94 -60.84 16.42 32.51
C THR A 94 -60.52 15.11 31.79
N GLY A 95 -60.77 13.99 32.45
CA GLY A 95 -60.67 12.65 31.88
C GLY A 95 -62.03 12.14 31.37
N THR A 96 -62.00 11.16 30.49
CA THR A 96 -63.08 10.17 30.32
C THR A 96 -62.46 8.85 29.84
N GLN A 97 -62.66 7.81 30.63
CA GLN A 97 -62.32 6.42 30.35
C GLN A 97 -63.47 5.71 29.61
N ILE A 98 -63.18 4.44 29.29
CA ILE A 98 -64.04 3.27 29.11
C ILE A 98 -64.43 2.93 27.64
N LEU A 99 -63.75 1.94 27.04
CA LEU A 99 -64.17 0.52 27.01
C LEU A 99 -63.21 -0.32 26.17
N GLU A 100 -62.55 -1.25 26.84
CA GLU A 100 -61.88 -2.41 26.24
C GLU A 100 -62.93 -3.33 25.59
N ILE A 101 -62.69 -3.73 24.34
CA ILE A 101 -63.15 -5.00 23.80
C ILE A 101 -61.89 -5.75 23.37
N GLU A 102 -61.50 -6.70 24.22
CA GLU A 102 -60.58 -7.77 23.88
C GLU A 102 -61.14 -8.56 22.69
N THR A 103 -60.47 -8.51 21.54
CA THR A 103 -60.50 -9.60 20.59
C THR A 103 -59.07 -9.97 20.22
N ASN A 104 -58.63 -11.08 20.81
CA ASN A 104 -57.55 -11.92 20.31
C ASN A 104 -57.69 -12.07 18.79
N ASN A 105 -56.66 -11.67 18.02
CA ASN A 105 -56.44 -12.14 16.65
C ASN A 105 -54.96 -11.96 16.29
N GLN A 106 -54.11 -12.85 16.82
CA GLN A 106 -53.05 -13.40 15.98
C GLN A 106 -53.74 -14.07 14.77
N ASP A 107 -53.21 -13.88 13.56
CA ASP A 107 -53.70 -14.38 12.25
C ASP A 107 -54.58 -13.47 11.36
N GLN A 108 -54.15 -12.22 11.11
CA GLN A 108 -54.71 -11.39 10.02
C GLN A 108 -53.85 -11.29 8.74
N HIS A 109 -52.74 -12.04 8.62
CA HIS A 109 -51.80 -11.84 7.51
C HIS A 109 -51.98 -12.72 6.25
N ASN A 110 -53.04 -13.55 6.15
CA ASN A 110 -53.21 -14.48 5.02
C ASN A 110 -54.61 -14.45 4.36
N LEU A 111 -55.25 -13.28 4.22
CA LEU A 111 -56.52 -13.20 3.48
C LEU A 111 -56.28 -13.19 1.96
N PRO A 112 -56.87 -14.12 1.18
CA PRO A 112 -56.76 -14.07 -0.27
C PRO A 112 -57.51 -12.85 -0.84
N PRO A 113 -57.03 -12.25 -1.95
CA PRO A 113 -57.74 -11.15 -2.58
C PRO A 113 -59.12 -11.63 -3.05
N VAL A 114 -60.17 -10.88 -2.72
CA VAL A 114 -61.54 -11.16 -3.15
C VAL A 114 -62.07 -9.99 -3.97
N VAL A 115 -62.88 -10.29 -4.99
CA VAL A 115 -63.59 -9.27 -5.78
C VAL A 115 -64.45 -8.42 -4.84
N GLY A 116 -64.34 -7.10 -4.95
CA GLY A 116 -65.06 -6.15 -4.12
C GLY A 116 -64.25 -5.52 -2.98
N MET A 117 -63.04 -5.99 -2.67
CA MET A 117 -62.14 -5.33 -1.70
C MET A 117 -61.79 -3.91 -2.17
N GLU A 118 -61.82 -2.93 -1.24
CA GLU A 118 -61.55 -1.52 -1.52
C GLU A 118 -60.34 -1.00 -0.72
N PHE A 119 -59.53 -0.16 -1.37
CA PHE A 119 -58.33 0.45 -0.82
C PHE A 119 -58.37 1.96 -1.06
N ASP A 120 -57.75 2.73 -0.16
CA ASP A 120 -57.76 4.19 -0.25
C ASP A 120 -56.76 4.70 -1.29
N SER A 121 -55.73 3.91 -1.63
CA SER A 121 -54.76 4.23 -2.68
C SER A 121 -54.38 3.01 -3.53
N TYR A 122 -53.80 3.28 -4.71
CA TYR A 122 -53.23 2.22 -5.56
C TYR A 122 -52.05 1.53 -4.87
N GLU A 123 -51.24 2.30 -4.14
CA GLU A 123 -50.08 1.83 -3.40
C GLU A 123 -50.49 0.83 -2.30
N ASP A 124 -51.62 1.05 -1.64
CA ASP A 124 -52.13 0.13 -0.61
C ASP A 124 -52.67 -1.16 -1.22
N ALA A 125 -53.39 -1.08 -2.33
CA ALA A 125 -53.80 -2.26 -3.09
C ALA A 125 -52.59 -3.07 -3.62
N TYR A 126 -51.54 -2.38 -4.06
CA TYR A 126 -50.30 -3.00 -4.50
C TYR A 126 -49.57 -3.69 -3.33
N LYS A 127 -49.46 -3.03 -2.18
CA LYS A 127 -48.85 -3.61 -0.97
C LYS A 127 -49.61 -4.85 -0.50
N PHE A 128 -50.94 -4.79 -0.45
CA PHE A 128 -51.79 -5.91 -0.07
C PHE A 128 -51.54 -7.14 -0.95
N TYR A 129 -51.56 -6.97 -2.28
CA TYR A 129 -51.33 -8.09 -3.19
C TYR A 129 -49.88 -8.59 -3.17
N ASN A 130 -48.91 -7.71 -2.91
CA ASN A 130 -47.51 -8.09 -2.74
C ASN A 130 -47.30 -8.92 -1.46
N LEU A 131 -47.97 -8.57 -0.35
CA LEU A 131 -47.92 -9.35 0.89
C LEU A 131 -48.55 -10.73 0.71
N TYR A 132 -49.69 -10.81 0.03
CA TYR A 132 -50.31 -12.07 -0.36
C TYR A 132 -49.36 -12.94 -1.23
N ALA A 133 -48.65 -12.32 -2.18
CA ALA A 133 -47.70 -13.01 -3.03
C ALA A 133 -46.44 -13.49 -2.28
N ILE A 134 -45.94 -12.70 -1.32
CA ILE A 134 -44.86 -13.08 -0.41
C ILE A 134 -45.27 -14.30 0.41
N ALA A 135 -46.46 -14.29 1.00
CA ALA A 135 -46.97 -15.38 1.81
C ALA A 135 -47.09 -16.70 1.02
N LEU A 136 -47.48 -16.63 -0.25
CA LEU A 136 -47.58 -17.81 -1.12
C LEU A 136 -46.29 -18.17 -1.86
N GLY A 137 -45.26 -17.32 -1.85
CA GLY A 137 -43.96 -17.61 -2.48
C GLY A 137 -43.90 -17.37 -3.99
N PHE A 138 -44.61 -16.35 -4.51
CA PHE A 138 -44.46 -15.87 -5.89
C PHE A 138 -44.25 -14.36 -5.93
N ALA A 139 -43.74 -13.84 -7.05
CA ALA A 139 -43.54 -12.41 -7.25
C ALA A 139 -44.61 -11.80 -8.18
N ILE A 140 -44.94 -10.53 -7.97
CA ILE A 140 -45.93 -9.80 -8.77
C ILE A 140 -45.30 -8.83 -9.77
N ARG A 141 -46.01 -8.54 -10.85
CA ARG A 141 -45.65 -7.58 -11.90
C ARG A 141 -46.89 -6.76 -12.31
N VAL A 142 -46.70 -5.51 -12.69
CA VAL A 142 -47.77 -4.70 -13.32
C VAL A 142 -47.88 -5.09 -14.79
N LYS A 143 -48.98 -5.72 -15.19
CA LYS A 143 -49.26 -6.10 -16.59
C LYS A 143 -49.68 -4.90 -17.43
N SER A 144 -50.60 -4.11 -16.92
CA SER A 144 -51.12 -2.91 -17.57
C SER A 144 -51.64 -1.92 -16.54
N SER A 145 -51.59 -0.65 -16.89
CA SER A 145 -52.25 0.44 -16.15
C SER A 145 -52.84 1.42 -17.14
N TRP A 146 -53.96 2.04 -16.78
CA TRP A 146 -54.60 3.07 -17.59
C TRP A 146 -54.85 4.31 -16.75
N THR A 147 -54.68 5.49 -17.36
CA THR A 147 -54.84 6.80 -16.73
C THR A 147 -56.07 7.53 -17.28
N LYS A 148 -56.52 8.60 -16.62
CA LYS A 148 -57.55 9.49 -17.15
C LYS A 148 -57.05 10.16 -18.44
N ARG A 149 -57.94 10.39 -19.41
CA ARG A 149 -57.61 10.98 -20.73
C ARG A 149 -56.93 12.36 -20.63
N ASN A 150 -57.14 13.08 -19.51
CA ASN A 150 -56.63 14.43 -19.27
C ASN A 150 -55.88 14.61 -17.93
N SER A 151 -55.52 13.52 -17.21
CA SER A 151 -54.65 13.61 -16.03
C SER A 151 -53.68 12.44 -15.95
N LYS A 152 -52.49 12.65 -15.38
CA LYS A 152 -51.50 11.58 -15.11
C LYS A 152 -51.97 10.60 -14.00
N GLU A 153 -53.18 10.75 -13.47
CA GLU A 153 -53.73 9.88 -12.43
C GLU A 153 -54.17 8.53 -13.00
N LYS A 154 -53.75 7.45 -12.32
CA LYS A 154 -54.15 6.08 -12.66
C LYS A 154 -55.64 5.89 -12.37
N ARG A 155 -56.36 5.26 -13.31
CA ARG A 155 -57.78 4.89 -13.22
C ARG A 155 -58.01 3.38 -13.08
N GLY A 156 -56.97 2.58 -13.29
CA GLY A 156 -56.98 1.15 -13.04
C GLY A 156 -55.66 0.48 -13.43
N ALA A 157 -55.47 -0.75 -12.95
CA ALA A 157 -54.25 -1.51 -13.13
C ALA A 157 -54.52 -3.02 -13.06
N VAL A 158 -53.66 -3.83 -13.67
CA VAL A 158 -53.64 -5.28 -13.53
C VAL A 158 -52.31 -5.72 -12.95
N LEU A 159 -52.34 -6.42 -11.82
CA LEU A 159 -51.18 -7.02 -11.16
C LEU A 159 -51.20 -8.52 -11.40
N CYS A 160 -50.14 -9.07 -12.00
CA CYS A 160 -50.05 -10.48 -12.39
C CYS A 160 -48.85 -11.18 -11.76
N CYS A 161 -48.82 -12.51 -11.81
CA CYS A 161 -47.64 -13.28 -11.45
C CYS A 161 -46.44 -12.99 -12.39
N ASN A 162 -45.22 -13.02 -11.88
CA ASN A 162 -44.00 -12.84 -12.66
C ASN A 162 -43.79 -13.94 -13.74
N CYS A 163 -44.43 -15.11 -13.55
CA CYS A 163 -44.44 -16.21 -14.52
C CYS A 163 -45.48 -16.05 -15.64
N GLU A 164 -46.19 -14.91 -15.72
CA GLU A 164 -47.24 -14.64 -16.70
C GLU A 164 -46.70 -14.37 -18.12
N GLY A 165 -47.37 -15.01 -19.09
CA GLY A 165 -47.07 -14.96 -20.53
C GLY A 165 -46.02 -15.98 -20.98
N PHE A 166 -45.69 -15.96 -22.28
CA PHE A 166 -44.58 -16.72 -22.86
C PHE A 166 -43.60 -15.74 -23.51
N LYS A 167 -42.31 -16.09 -23.60
CA LYS A 167 -41.33 -15.25 -24.29
C LYS A 167 -41.51 -15.43 -25.80
N THR A 168 -41.69 -14.34 -26.55
CA THR A 168 -41.70 -14.39 -28.02
C THR A 168 -40.27 -14.57 -28.51
N ILE A 169 -40.01 -15.65 -29.26
CA ILE A 169 -38.69 -15.96 -29.83
C ILE A 169 -38.41 -14.97 -30.96
N LYS A 170 -37.68 -13.90 -30.67
CA LYS A 170 -36.87 -13.19 -31.66
C LYS A 170 -35.48 -12.95 -31.06
N GLU A 171 -34.52 -13.58 -31.73
CA GLU A 171 -33.07 -13.41 -31.70
C GLU A 171 -32.33 -13.71 -30.37
N ALA A 172 -31.31 -14.56 -30.51
CA ALA A 172 -30.60 -15.24 -29.45
C ALA A 172 -29.55 -14.35 -28.76
N SER A 173 -29.65 -14.20 -27.44
CA SER A 173 -28.53 -14.22 -26.48
C SER A 173 -29.02 -13.82 -25.09
N SER A 174 -29.58 -14.77 -24.34
CA SER A 174 -29.75 -14.55 -22.90
C SER A 174 -29.45 -15.83 -22.16
N ARG A 175 -28.33 -15.84 -21.42
CA ARG A 175 -27.93 -16.92 -20.49
C ARG A 175 -28.85 -17.04 -19.25
N ARG A 176 -30.06 -16.46 -19.29
CA ARG A 176 -31.02 -16.49 -18.16
C ARG A 176 -31.99 -17.64 -18.35
N LYS A 177 -32.10 -18.54 -17.36
CA LYS A 177 -33.12 -19.61 -17.30
C LYS A 177 -34.51 -19.01 -17.56
N GLU A 178 -35.32 -19.66 -18.39
CA GLU A 178 -36.67 -19.23 -18.73
C GLU A 178 -37.59 -19.28 -17.49
N THR A 179 -38.35 -18.20 -17.27
CA THR A 179 -39.13 -17.99 -16.03
C THR A 179 -40.63 -17.84 -16.29
N ARG A 180 -41.05 -17.86 -17.56
CA ARG A 180 -42.41 -17.53 -18.00
C ARG A 180 -43.11 -18.81 -18.42
N THR A 181 -44.06 -19.27 -17.61
CA THR A 181 -44.81 -20.53 -17.80
C THR A 181 -46.21 -20.31 -18.37
N GLY A 182 -46.58 -19.07 -18.70
CA GLY A 182 -47.94 -18.74 -19.11
C GLY A 182 -48.93 -18.64 -17.96
N CYS A 183 -48.46 -18.37 -16.73
CA CYS A 183 -49.32 -18.27 -15.55
C CYS A 183 -50.42 -17.19 -15.75
N LEU A 184 -51.66 -17.49 -15.35
CA LEU A 184 -52.81 -16.58 -15.49
C LEU A 184 -53.22 -15.89 -14.19
N ALA A 185 -52.50 -16.15 -13.09
CA ALA A 185 -52.79 -15.56 -11.79
C ALA A 185 -52.63 -14.03 -11.82
N MET A 186 -53.68 -13.31 -11.46
CA MET A 186 -53.73 -11.86 -11.48
C MET A 186 -54.87 -11.28 -10.63
N ILE A 187 -54.74 -9.99 -10.29
CA ILE A 187 -55.85 -9.16 -9.84
C ILE A 187 -55.99 -7.92 -10.72
N ARG A 188 -57.23 -7.49 -10.95
CA ARG A 188 -57.57 -6.24 -11.65
C ARG A 188 -58.10 -5.23 -10.64
N LEU A 189 -57.52 -4.04 -10.67
CA LEU A 189 -57.85 -2.91 -9.81
C LEU A 189 -58.49 -1.80 -10.66
N LYS A 190 -59.56 -1.19 -10.15
CA LYS A 190 -60.27 -0.08 -10.80
C LYS A 190 -60.60 1.02 -9.79
N LEU A 191 -60.40 2.27 -10.18
CA LEU A 191 -60.81 3.42 -9.39
C LEU A 191 -62.34 3.61 -9.53
N VAL A 192 -63.05 3.58 -8.41
CA VAL A 192 -64.51 3.75 -8.32
C VAL A 192 -64.84 5.24 -8.08
N GLU A 193 -66.09 5.65 -8.32
CA GLU A 193 -66.55 7.05 -8.19
C GLU A 193 -66.35 7.63 -6.77
N SER A 194 -66.27 6.78 -5.74
CA SER A 194 -65.92 7.14 -4.36
C SER A 194 -64.44 7.51 -4.15
N ASN A 195 -63.65 7.62 -5.21
CA ASN A 195 -62.20 7.84 -5.20
C ASN A 195 -61.40 6.74 -4.46
N ARG A 196 -61.97 5.53 -4.35
CA ARG A 196 -61.33 4.34 -3.78
C ARG A 196 -61.01 3.31 -4.86
N TRP A 197 -59.96 2.53 -4.63
CA TRP A 197 -59.48 1.47 -5.51
C TRP A 197 -60.13 0.14 -5.17
N ARG A 198 -60.94 -0.41 -6.08
CA ARG A 198 -61.64 -1.69 -5.89
C ARG A 198 -61.02 -2.81 -6.71
N VAL A 199 -60.96 -4.01 -6.15
CA VAL A 199 -60.64 -5.25 -6.87
C VAL A 199 -61.84 -5.69 -7.71
N ASP A 200 -61.68 -5.67 -9.03
CA ASP A 200 -62.73 -5.93 -10.03
C ASP A 200 -62.71 -7.39 -10.52
N GLU A 201 -61.53 -8.00 -10.59
CA GLU A 201 -61.33 -9.37 -11.08
C GLU A 201 -60.17 -10.03 -10.31
N VAL A 202 -60.32 -11.30 -9.94
CA VAL A 202 -59.27 -12.09 -9.26
C VAL A 202 -59.14 -13.45 -9.94
N LYS A 203 -57.91 -13.87 -10.24
CA LYS A 203 -57.53 -15.23 -10.67
C LYS A 203 -56.37 -15.69 -9.81
N LEU A 204 -56.57 -16.75 -9.02
CA LEU A 204 -55.58 -17.24 -8.05
C LEU A 204 -54.85 -18.51 -8.50
N ASP A 205 -55.31 -19.16 -9.56
CA ASP A 205 -54.72 -20.43 -10.00
C ASP A 205 -53.35 -20.22 -10.66
N HIS A 206 -52.34 -20.91 -10.13
CA HIS A 206 -50.98 -20.94 -10.66
C HIS A 206 -50.73 -22.25 -11.41
N ASN A 207 -49.90 -22.19 -12.46
CA ASN A 207 -49.50 -23.35 -13.24
C ASN A 207 -48.04 -23.77 -13.01
N HIS A 208 -47.45 -23.31 -11.91
CA HIS A 208 -46.08 -23.57 -11.49
C HIS A 208 -46.03 -23.72 -9.97
N SER A 209 -45.03 -24.43 -9.45
CA SER A 209 -44.76 -24.47 -8.02
C SER A 209 -44.23 -23.13 -7.51
N PHE A 210 -44.46 -22.85 -6.22
CA PHE A 210 -43.92 -21.68 -5.55
C PHE A 210 -42.45 -21.90 -5.18
N ASP A 211 -41.64 -20.86 -5.32
CA ASP A 211 -40.20 -20.88 -5.02
C ASP A 211 -39.89 -19.66 -4.13
N PRO A 212 -39.96 -19.83 -2.80
CA PRO A 212 -39.86 -18.74 -1.83
C PRO A 212 -38.52 -17.99 -1.88
N GLU A 213 -37.40 -18.69 -2.10
CA GLU A 213 -36.05 -18.09 -2.17
C GLU A 213 -35.89 -17.20 -3.41
N ARG A 214 -36.44 -17.64 -4.53
CA ARG A 214 -36.45 -16.85 -5.76
C ARG A 214 -37.41 -15.67 -5.67
N ALA A 215 -38.55 -15.84 -5.00
CA ALA A 215 -39.52 -14.78 -4.79
C ALA A 215 -38.98 -13.69 -3.85
N GLN A 216 -38.31 -14.04 -2.74
CA GLN A 216 -37.66 -13.08 -1.82
C GLN A 216 -36.65 -12.19 -2.56
N ASN A 217 -35.92 -12.74 -3.53
CA ASN A 217 -34.98 -12.00 -4.35
C ASN A 217 -35.61 -11.14 -5.47
N ALA A 218 -36.93 -11.18 -5.65
CA ALA A 218 -37.62 -10.40 -6.68
C ALA A 218 -37.69 -8.91 -6.32
N LYS A 219 -37.59 -8.05 -7.35
CA LYS A 219 -37.67 -6.59 -7.20
C LYS A 219 -38.94 -6.11 -6.48
N SER A 220 -40.03 -6.88 -6.54
CA SER A 220 -41.29 -6.59 -5.84
C SER A 220 -41.20 -6.77 -4.33
N HIS A 221 -40.41 -7.73 -3.83
CA HIS A 221 -40.30 -8.06 -2.40
C HIS A 221 -39.19 -7.24 -1.70
N LYS A 222 -38.14 -6.86 -2.44
CA LYS A 222 -37.09 -5.95 -1.95
C LYS A 222 -37.58 -4.56 -1.53
N LYS A 223 -38.73 -4.10 -2.04
CA LYS A 223 -39.36 -2.84 -1.59
C LYS A 223 -40.09 -2.96 -0.24
N THR A 224 -40.31 -4.17 0.27
CA THR A 224 -41.10 -4.41 1.50
C THR A 224 -40.24 -4.95 2.65
N GLU A 225 -39.11 -5.62 2.38
CA GLU A 225 -38.27 -6.27 3.40
C GLU A 225 -37.32 -5.36 4.19
N SER A 226 -37.27 -4.04 3.95
CA SER A 226 -36.34 -3.13 4.64
C SER A 226 -36.64 -2.89 6.14
N ARG A 227 -37.51 -3.68 6.78
CA ARG A 227 -37.89 -3.45 8.19
C ARG A 227 -38.02 -4.70 9.06
N LEU A 228 -37.90 -5.91 8.51
CA LEU A 228 -38.13 -7.15 9.26
C LEU A 228 -37.17 -8.25 8.82
N LYS A 229 -36.00 -8.34 9.46
CA LYS A 229 -35.34 -9.60 9.86
C LYS A 229 -33.99 -9.32 10.53
N ARG A 230 -33.99 -9.39 11.86
CA ARG A 230 -32.84 -9.76 12.69
C ARG A 230 -32.94 -11.27 12.96
N LYS A 231 -31.79 -11.95 12.88
CA LYS A 231 -31.46 -13.33 13.31
C LYS A 231 -32.08 -14.51 12.54
N LEU A 232 -31.24 -15.21 11.78
CA LEU A 232 -30.95 -16.65 11.94
C LEU A 232 -29.67 -17.03 11.18
N GLU A 233 -28.68 -17.56 11.90
CA GLU A 233 -27.55 -18.37 11.39
C GLU A 233 -28.08 -19.80 11.11
N PRO A 234 -27.58 -20.57 10.11
CA PRO A 234 -26.25 -21.17 10.25
C PRO A 234 -25.42 -21.50 8.98
N ASN A 235 -24.12 -21.64 9.27
CA ASN A 235 -23.12 -22.59 8.75
C ASN A 235 -22.45 -22.40 7.38
N ALA A 236 -21.12 -22.58 7.49
CA ALA A 236 -20.08 -22.60 6.49
C ALA A 236 -20.37 -23.53 5.31
N ASP A 237 -20.24 -22.97 4.11
CA ASP A 237 -19.53 -23.66 3.04
C ASP A 237 -18.71 -22.62 2.26
N VAL A 238 -17.45 -23.00 2.04
CA VAL A 238 -16.41 -22.20 1.40
C VAL A 238 -16.72 -22.12 -0.09
N GLU A 239 -17.21 -20.97 -0.55
CA GLU A 239 -17.20 -20.63 -1.97
C GLU A 239 -16.71 -19.19 -2.15
N VAL A 240 -15.58 -19.06 -2.85
CA VAL A 240 -14.84 -17.84 -3.15
C VAL A 240 -15.80 -16.77 -3.68
N ARG A 241 -16.16 -15.82 -2.82
CA ARG A 241 -16.92 -14.64 -3.24
C ARG A 241 -16.00 -13.77 -4.07
N THR A 242 -16.20 -13.80 -5.38
CA THR A 242 -15.64 -12.84 -6.34
C THR A 242 -15.76 -11.42 -5.78
N ILE A 243 -14.60 -10.80 -5.56
CA ILE A 243 -14.43 -9.38 -5.23
C ILE A 243 -15.30 -8.57 -6.20
N LYS A 244 -16.33 -7.89 -5.69
CA LYS A 244 -17.17 -6.99 -6.49
C LYS A 244 -16.40 -5.70 -6.74
N LEU A 245 -15.79 -5.58 -7.91
CA LEU A 245 -15.25 -4.33 -8.43
C LEU A 245 -16.40 -3.36 -8.69
N TYR A 246 -16.58 -2.35 -7.84
CA TYR A 246 -17.46 -1.22 -8.13
C TYR A 246 -16.66 -0.14 -8.86
N ARG A 247 -16.87 -0.03 -10.18
CA ARG A 247 -16.62 1.22 -10.92
C ARG A 247 -17.81 2.14 -10.66
N THR A 248 -17.60 3.25 -9.98
CA THR A 248 -18.61 4.28 -9.75
C THR A 248 -19.02 4.91 -11.09
N PRO A 249 -20.30 4.82 -11.52
CA PRO A 249 -20.82 5.69 -12.56
C PRO A 249 -21.11 7.07 -11.95
N VAL A 250 -20.82 8.11 -12.73
CA VAL A 250 -21.05 9.52 -12.42
C VAL A 250 -22.54 9.79 -12.09
N ALA A 251 -22.74 10.61 -11.05
CA ALA A 251 -23.95 11.35 -10.64
C ALA A 251 -25.11 10.55 -10.01
N ASP A 252 -25.34 10.72 -8.70
CA ASP A 252 -26.28 11.72 -8.16
C ASP A 252 -26.19 11.74 -6.62
N THR A 253 -26.27 12.94 -6.06
CA THR A 253 -26.20 13.27 -4.63
C THR A 253 -27.15 12.42 -3.79
N VAL A 254 -26.58 11.52 -2.96
CA VAL A 254 -27.33 10.79 -1.92
C VAL A 254 -27.20 11.55 -0.61
N TYR A 255 -28.34 12.14 -0.24
CA TYR A 255 -28.70 12.81 1.00
C TYR A 255 -28.06 12.19 2.27
N TYR A 256 -27.16 12.93 2.94
CA TYR A 256 -26.75 12.65 4.31
C TYR A 256 -27.94 12.90 5.25
N GLY A 257 -28.48 11.82 5.82
CA GLY A 257 -29.49 11.91 6.86
C GLY A 257 -28.91 12.48 8.14
N SER A 258 -29.40 13.65 8.54
CA SER A 258 -29.19 14.25 9.86
C SER A 258 -29.72 13.28 10.94
N SER A 259 -28.82 12.75 11.78
CA SER A 259 -29.19 11.96 12.95
C SER A 259 -29.11 12.84 14.20
N ASN A 260 -30.28 13.15 14.77
CA ASN A 260 -30.39 13.61 16.14
C ASN A 260 -29.88 12.50 17.08
N GLU A 261 -29.06 12.94 18.02
CA GLU A 261 -28.50 12.19 19.13
C GLU A 261 -29.55 11.35 19.87
N ARG A 262 -29.20 10.09 20.13
CA ARG A 262 -29.34 9.47 21.45
C ARG A 262 -28.60 8.14 21.46
N ASP A 263 -27.53 8.13 22.25
CA ASP A 263 -26.69 6.98 22.58
C ASP A 263 -27.50 5.80 23.10
N LEU A 264 -27.28 4.64 22.49
CA LEU A 264 -27.36 3.33 23.13
C LEU A 264 -26.20 2.52 22.57
N ASP A 265 -25.12 2.59 23.34
CA ASP A 265 -23.84 1.94 23.17
C ASP A 265 -24.02 0.42 23.03
N ASN A 266 -23.71 -0.12 21.85
CA ASN A 266 -23.42 -1.54 21.67
C ASN A 266 -21.94 -1.64 21.35
N ASP A 267 -21.16 -1.90 22.39
CA ASP A 267 -19.70 -1.96 22.45
C ASP A 267 -19.07 -3.10 21.59
N LEU A 268 -19.89 -3.98 21.01
CA LEU A 268 -19.40 -5.12 20.22
C LEU A 268 -19.13 -4.80 18.73
N GLY A 269 -19.71 -3.71 18.19
CA GLY A 269 -19.66 -3.38 16.76
C GLY A 269 -18.69 -2.27 16.36
N LYS A 270 -18.18 -1.49 17.33
CA LYS A 270 -17.20 -0.42 17.06
C LYS A 270 -15.83 -0.98 16.63
N ASN A 271 -15.50 -2.21 17.03
CA ASN A 271 -14.17 -2.81 16.83
C ASN A 271 -13.90 -3.36 15.41
N LYS A 272 -14.83 -3.20 14.46
CA LYS A 272 -14.66 -3.68 13.07
C LYS A 272 -14.92 -2.61 12.01
N ARG A 273 -14.97 -1.34 12.37
CA ARG A 273 -15.14 -0.23 11.40
C ARG A 273 -13.91 0.66 11.42
N LEU A 274 -13.58 1.25 10.27
CA LEU A 274 -12.53 2.24 10.18
C LEU A 274 -12.94 3.45 11.03
N ASN A 275 -12.06 3.93 11.91
CA ASN A 275 -12.35 5.06 12.78
C ASN A 275 -12.31 6.37 11.99
N LEU A 276 -13.42 6.67 11.30
CA LEU A 276 -13.60 7.86 10.47
C LEU A 276 -14.47 8.89 11.20
N ASN A 277 -14.06 10.15 11.17
CA ASN A 277 -14.89 11.29 11.57
C ASN A 277 -16.01 11.52 10.54
N LYS A 278 -17.00 12.36 10.90
CA LYS A 278 -18.19 12.63 10.06
C LYS A 278 -17.85 13.05 8.61
N ASP A 279 -16.73 13.72 8.40
CA ASP A 279 -16.33 14.25 7.09
C ASP A 279 -15.25 13.41 6.38
N ASP A 280 -14.61 12.48 7.08
CA ASP A 280 -13.45 11.74 6.56
C ASP A 280 -13.82 10.84 5.36
N ALA A 281 -15.02 10.26 5.37
CA ALA A 281 -15.51 9.45 4.24
C ALA A 281 -15.66 10.30 2.97
N GLN A 282 -16.07 11.56 3.10
CA GLN A 282 -16.16 12.49 1.98
C GLN A 282 -14.77 12.90 1.52
N VAL A 283 -13.84 13.18 2.44
CA VAL A 283 -12.43 13.47 2.13
C VAL A 283 -11.79 12.36 1.30
N ILE A 284 -11.96 11.09 1.70
CA ILE A 284 -11.44 9.93 0.94
C ILE A 284 -12.04 9.91 -0.48
N ASN A 285 -13.36 10.05 -0.59
CA ASN A 285 -14.05 9.99 -1.87
C ASN A 285 -13.62 11.13 -2.81
N ASP A 286 -13.53 12.35 -2.30
CA ASP A 286 -13.14 13.53 -3.08
C ASP A 286 -11.68 13.40 -3.53
N TYR A 287 -10.80 12.92 -2.65
CA TYR A 287 -9.41 12.61 -2.98
C TYR A 287 -9.31 11.57 -4.10
N PHE A 288 -9.95 10.39 -3.96
CA PHE A 288 -9.88 9.34 -4.97
C PHE A 288 -10.53 9.75 -6.30
N CYS A 289 -11.63 10.50 -6.28
CA CYS A 289 -12.22 11.05 -7.51
C CYS A 289 -11.25 11.99 -8.21
N ARG A 290 -10.61 12.91 -7.48
CA ARG A 290 -9.61 13.84 -8.02
C ARG A 290 -8.42 13.08 -8.62
N VAL A 291 -7.84 12.14 -7.88
CA VAL A 291 -6.65 11.38 -8.33
C VAL A 291 -7.00 10.49 -9.52
N GLN A 292 -8.18 9.87 -9.56
CA GLN A 292 -8.60 9.04 -10.70
C GLN A 292 -8.86 9.85 -11.98
N LEU A 293 -9.24 11.12 -11.87
CA LEU A 293 -9.35 12.04 -13.01
C LEU A 293 -7.98 12.39 -13.59
N ILE A 294 -6.96 12.54 -12.74
CA ILE A 294 -5.58 12.86 -13.13
C ILE A 294 -4.86 11.60 -13.65
N ASN A 295 -5.08 10.47 -13.00
CA ASN A 295 -4.45 9.19 -13.29
C ASN A 295 -5.51 8.09 -13.47
N PRO A 296 -5.94 7.80 -14.72
CA PRO A 296 -6.96 6.80 -15.01
C PRO A 296 -6.62 5.37 -14.58
N ASN A 297 -5.33 5.08 -14.33
CA ASN A 297 -4.82 3.78 -13.91
C ASN A 297 -4.65 3.68 -12.38
N PHE A 298 -4.99 4.74 -11.65
CA PHE A 298 -5.19 4.69 -10.21
C PHE A 298 -6.25 3.65 -9.85
N PHE A 299 -5.96 2.83 -8.86
CA PHE A 299 -6.84 1.77 -8.39
C PHE A 299 -7.09 1.91 -6.90
N TYR A 300 -8.33 1.76 -6.49
CA TYR A 300 -8.70 1.62 -5.09
C TYR A 300 -9.83 0.60 -4.91
N ILE A 301 -9.93 0.06 -3.71
CA ILE A 301 -10.99 -0.83 -3.27
C ILE A 301 -11.33 -0.54 -1.80
N MET A 302 -12.60 -0.68 -1.46
CA MET A 302 -13.10 -0.49 -0.10
C MET A 302 -13.80 -1.76 0.36
N ASP A 303 -13.51 -2.16 1.59
CA ASP A 303 -14.23 -3.19 2.35
C ASP A 303 -15.28 -2.53 3.22
N PHE A 304 -16.45 -3.16 3.35
CA PHE A 304 -17.56 -2.64 4.15
C PHE A 304 -18.04 -3.69 5.15
N THR A 305 -18.44 -3.23 6.33
CA THR A 305 -19.17 -4.05 7.29
C THR A 305 -20.55 -4.40 6.77
N ASP A 306 -21.19 -5.40 7.37
CA ASP A 306 -22.57 -5.79 7.02
C ASP A 306 -23.58 -4.63 7.22
N ASP A 307 -23.26 -3.70 8.11
CA ASP A 307 -24.04 -2.48 8.37
C ASP A 307 -23.78 -1.35 7.35
N GLY A 308 -22.87 -1.56 6.40
CA GLY A 308 -22.55 -0.63 5.32
C GLY A 308 -21.50 0.44 5.67
N PHE A 309 -20.78 0.29 6.79
CA PHE A 309 -19.68 1.20 7.16
C PHE A 309 -18.36 0.76 6.52
N VAL A 310 -17.51 1.72 6.15
CA VAL A 310 -16.17 1.42 5.64
C VAL A 310 -15.35 0.71 6.74
N ARG A 311 -14.81 -0.46 6.41
CA ARG A 311 -13.92 -1.23 7.28
C ARG A 311 -12.47 -1.03 6.88
N ASN A 312 -12.15 -1.25 5.62
CA ASN A 312 -10.78 -1.13 5.12
C ASN A 312 -10.77 -0.40 3.77
N VAL A 313 -9.69 0.30 3.49
CA VAL A 313 -9.47 0.97 2.20
C VAL A 313 -8.09 0.58 1.70
N PHE A 314 -7.97 0.21 0.43
CA PHE A 314 -6.69 -0.02 -0.22
C PHE A 314 -6.64 0.80 -1.50
N TRP A 315 -5.52 1.45 -1.75
CA TRP A 315 -5.28 2.16 -3.01
C TRP A 315 -3.84 2.03 -3.47
N ILE A 316 -3.66 2.21 -4.77
CA ILE A 316 -2.37 2.15 -5.42
C ILE A 316 -2.41 2.95 -6.72
N ASP A 317 -1.34 3.69 -6.98
CA ASP A 317 -1.16 4.45 -8.20
C ASP A 317 -0.56 3.57 -9.31
N SER A 318 -0.60 4.09 -10.54
CA SER A 318 -0.10 3.38 -11.72
C SER A 318 1.42 3.20 -11.71
N ARG A 319 2.17 4.16 -11.14
CA ARG A 319 3.62 4.10 -11.07
C ARG A 319 4.04 3.04 -10.07
N ALA A 320 3.48 2.99 -8.86
CA ALA A 320 3.76 1.93 -7.89
C ALA A 320 3.50 0.52 -8.47
N ARG A 321 2.40 0.33 -9.20
CA ARG A 321 2.11 -0.95 -9.89
C ARG A 321 3.16 -1.31 -10.93
N ALA A 322 3.69 -0.32 -11.66
CA ALA A 322 4.76 -0.54 -12.63
C ALA A 322 6.11 -0.80 -11.95
N SER A 323 6.43 -0.03 -10.90
CA SER A 323 7.64 -0.18 -10.08
C SER A 323 7.73 -1.56 -9.46
N TYR A 324 6.61 -2.16 -9.02
CA TYR A 324 6.58 -3.53 -8.54
C TYR A 324 7.10 -4.55 -9.57
N GLY A 325 6.91 -4.28 -10.87
CA GLY A 325 7.44 -5.14 -11.93
C GLY A 325 8.97 -5.25 -11.92
N TYR A 326 9.68 -4.29 -11.33
CA TYR A 326 11.14 -4.22 -11.27
C TYR A 326 11.69 -4.39 -9.85
N PHE A 327 10.97 -3.89 -8.85
CA PHE A 327 11.41 -3.79 -7.46
C PHE A 327 10.51 -4.58 -6.49
N GLY A 328 9.71 -5.49 -7.02
CA GLY A 328 8.84 -6.38 -6.23
C GLY A 328 9.55 -7.62 -5.67
N ASP A 329 10.88 -7.71 -5.80
CA ASP A 329 11.69 -8.79 -5.25
C ASP A 329 11.66 -8.78 -3.72
N VAL A 330 11.80 -7.60 -3.10
CA VAL A 330 11.74 -7.41 -1.65
C VAL A 330 10.74 -6.33 -1.31
N VAL A 331 9.76 -6.68 -0.45
CA VAL A 331 8.73 -5.74 0.02
C VAL A 331 8.72 -5.75 1.54
N ALA A 332 8.71 -4.56 2.14
CA ALA A 332 8.42 -4.37 3.56
C ALA A 332 6.99 -3.87 3.76
N LEU A 333 6.35 -4.28 4.84
CA LEU A 333 5.08 -3.74 5.29
C LEU A 333 5.32 -2.80 6.46
N ASP A 334 5.14 -1.50 6.24
CA ASP A 334 5.20 -0.50 7.29
C ASP A 334 3.83 -0.39 7.97
N THR A 335 3.77 -0.82 9.22
CA THR A 335 2.59 -0.82 10.10
C THR A 335 2.74 0.19 11.25
N THR A 336 3.73 1.08 11.19
CA THR A 336 4.09 1.96 12.32
C THR A 336 2.93 2.84 12.78
N CYS A 337 2.14 3.38 11.85
CA CYS A 337 0.98 4.20 12.17
C CYS A 337 -0.12 3.40 12.90
N LEU A 338 -0.34 2.14 12.54
CA LEU A 338 -1.29 1.26 13.25
C LEU A 338 -0.82 0.99 14.68
N LYS A 339 0.41 0.52 14.83
CA LYS A 339 0.97 0.11 16.11
C LYS A 339 1.05 1.23 17.13
N ASN A 340 1.38 2.43 16.66
CA ASN A 340 1.49 3.60 17.51
C ASN A 340 0.14 4.32 17.72
N GLY A 341 -0.99 3.73 17.25
CA GLY A 341 -2.34 4.24 17.50
C GLY A 341 -2.60 5.61 16.90
N TYR A 342 -2.05 5.90 15.72
CA TYR A 342 -2.24 7.19 15.06
C TYR A 342 -3.71 7.35 14.63
N LYS A 343 -4.18 8.60 14.53
CA LYS A 343 -5.52 8.88 14.00
C LYS A 343 -5.72 8.35 12.58
N VAL A 344 -4.65 8.24 11.79
CA VAL A 344 -4.65 7.63 10.46
C VAL A 344 -4.08 6.21 10.57
N PRO A 345 -4.93 5.16 10.54
CA PRO A 345 -4.51 3.77 10.73
C PRO A 345 -3.90 3.20 9.43
N LEU A 346 -2.74 3.74 9.07
CA LEU A 346 -2.07 3.52 7.78
C LEU A 346 -1.18 2.28 7.78
N VAL A 347 -1.21 1.57 6.66
CA VAL A 347 -0.23 0.56 6.25
C VAL A 347 0.33 0.93 4.89
N VAL A 348 1.66 0.82 4.73
CA VAL A 348 2.34 1.10 3.46
C VAL A 348 3.12 -0.11 3.02
N PHE A 349 2.98 -0.50 1.76
CA PHE A 349 3.88 -1.45 1.12
C PHE A 349 5.10 -0.67 0.61
N VAL A 350 6.29 -1.03 1.07
CA VAL A 350 7.54 -0.31 0.79
C VAL A 350 8.50 -1.22 0.01
N GLY A 351 9.08 -0.69 -1.06
CA GLY A 351 10.15 -1.33 -1.82
C GLY A 351 11.38 -0.44 -1.91
N VAL A 352 12.42 -0.92 -2.60
CA VAL A 352 13.67 -0.17 -2.82
C VAL A 352 13.94 -0.06 -4.32
N ASN A 353 14.05 1.17 -4.83
CA ASN A 353 14.37 1.44 -6.23
C ASN A 353 15.86 1.17 -6.55
N HIS A 354 16.29 1.47 -7.77
CA HIS A 354 17.64 1.25 -8.28
C HIS A 354 18.72 2.20 -7.73
N HIS A 355 18.33 3.22 -6.96
CA HIS A 355 19.24 4.08 -6.21
C HIS A 355 19.38 3.67 -4.74
N GLY A 356 18.68 2.62 -4.30
CA GLY A 356 18.64 2.23 -2.89
C GLY A 356 17.64 3.04 -2.07
N GLN A 357 16.70 3.75 -2.71
CA GLN A 357 15.74 4.62 -2.04
C GLN A 357 14.40 3.92 -1.83
N THR A 358 13.72 4.28 -0.73
CA THR A 358 12.38 3.77 -0.43
C THR A 358 11.33 4.29 -1.40
N ILE A 359 10.49 3.38 -1.90
CA ILE A 359 9.35 3.68 -2.77
C ILE A 359 8.09 3.02 -2.21
N SER A 360 6.93 3.63 -2.45
CA SER A 360 5.65 3.02 -2.12
C SER A 360 5.19 2.07 -3.23
N LEU A 361 4.59 0.96 -2.79
CA LEU A 361 4.05 -0.11 -3.63
C LEU A 361 2.56 -0.34 -3.33
N GLY A 362 1.90 0.64 -2.71
CA GLY A 362 0.49 0.61 -2.32
C GLY A 362 0.28 1.03 -0.87
N TYR A 363 -0.96 1.37 -0.54
CA TYR A 363 -1.36 1.90 0.75
C TYR A 363 -2.66 1.27 1.22
N GLY A 364 -2.82 1.13 2.54
CA GLY A 364 -4.05 0.66 3.15
C GLY A 364 -4.42 1.47 4.40
N LEU A 365 -5.70 1.74 4.59
CA LEU A 365 -6.27 2.18 5.86
C LEU A 365 -7.05 1.01 6.45
N LEU A 366 -6.67 0.55 7.64
CA LEU A 366 -7.21 -0.66 8.24
C LEU A 366 -8.01 -0.34 9.51
N ALA A 367 -9.12 -1.04 9.73
CA ALA A 367 -9.90 -0.90 10.97
C ALA A 367 -9.20 -1.48 12.20
N ASP A 368 -8.48 -2.60 12.01
CA ASP A 368 -7.86 -3.37 13.08
C ASP A 368 -6.66 -4.19 12.56
N GLU A 369 -5.87 -4.74 13.47
CA GLU A 369 -4.76 -5.66 13.19
C GLU A 369 -5.21 -7.14 13.17
N SER A 370 -6.46 -7.42 12.79
CA SER A 370 -6.98 -8.79 12.78
C SER A 370 -6.51 -9.59 11.55
N GLN A 371 -6.52 -10.93 11.69
CA GLN A 371 -6.21 -11.84 10.60
C GLN A 371 -7.15 -11.64 9.38
N GLU A 372 -8.43 -11.35 9.61
CA GLU A 372 -9.41 -11.07 8.55
C GLU A 372 -9.00 -9.83 7.73
N THR A 373 -8.62 -8.75 8.43
CA THR A 373 -8.26 -7.47 7.82
C THR A 373 -6.96 -7.57 7.01
N TYR A 374 -5.93 -8.24 7.56
CA TYR A 374 -4.69 -8.49 6.81
C TYR A 374 -4.89 -9.45 5.64
N ASN A 375 -5.74 -10.47 5.76
CA ASN A 375 -6.07 -11.37 4.66
C ASN A 375 -6.72 -10.60 3.50
N TRP A 376 -7.67 -9.72 3.80
CA TRP A 376 -8.26 -8.83 2.81
C TRP A 376 -7.22 -7.93 2.14
N LEU A 377 -6.39 -7.24 2.92
CA LEU A 377 -5.37 -6.31 2.39
C LEU A 377 -4.38 -7.02 1.47
N LEU A 378 -3.78 -8.12 1.93
CA LEU A 378 -2.75 -8.84 1.18
C LEU A 378 -3.32 -9.50 -0.08
N ARG A 379 -4.58 -9.99 -0.06
CA ARG A 379 -5.25 -10.49 -1.28
C ARG A 379 -5.57 -9.37 -2.27
N ALA A 380 -6.04 -8.21 -1.78
CA ALA A 380 -6.30 -7.05 -2.62
C ALA A 380 -5.02 -6.56 -3.30
N TRP A 381 -3.95 -6.41 -2.52
CA TRP A 381 -2.64 -6.00 -3.03
C TRP A 381 -2.07 -7.01 -4.04
N LEU A 382 -2.08 -8.31 -3.73
CA LEU A 382 -1.63 -9.37 -4.64
C LEU A 382 -2.41 -9.36 -5.97
N THR A 383 -3.71 -9.10 -5.92
CA THR A 383 -4.55 -8.99 -7.13
C THR A 383 -4.08 -7.84 -8.02
N CYS A 384 -3.74 -6.69 -7.44
CA CYS A 384 -3.19 -5.54 -8.17
C CYS A 384 -1.81 -5.81 -8.79
N MET A 385 -1.04 -6.70 -8.17
CA MET A 385 0.26 -7.17 -8.66
C MET A 385 0.15 -8.33 -9.66
N ALA A 386 -1.03 -8.55 -10.22
CA ALA A 386 -1.33 -9.62 -11.19
C ALA A 386 -1.05 -11.04 -10.65
N GLY A 387 -1.25 -11.24 -9.35
CA GLY A 387 -1.04 -12.54 -8.69
C GLY A 387 0.42 -12.91 -8.49
N ARG A 388 1.37 -11.98 -8.69
CA ARG A 388 2.80 -12.22 -8.50
C ARG A 388 3.21 -11.83 -7.07
N PRO A 389 3.50 -12.80 -6.18
CA PRO A 389 3.98 -12.49 -4.84
C PRO A 389 5.43 -12.03 -4.85
N PRO A 390 5.89 -11.31 -3.82
CA PRO A 390 7.29 -10.96 -3.68
C PRO A 390 8.14 -12.19 -3.33
N GLN A 391 9.44 -12.12 -3.55
CA GLN A 391 10.36 -13.18 -3.11
C GLN A 391 10.58 -13.12 -1.60
N THR A 392 10.81 -11.92 -1.07
CA THR A 392 10.98 -11.66 0.37
C THR A 392 9.93 -10.65 0.83
N LEU A 393 9.24 -10.99 1.91
CA LEU A 393 8.30 -10.09 2.58
C LEU A 393 8.79 -9.83 4.01
N ILE A 394 8.97 -8.56 4.34
CA ILE A 394 9.48 -8.10 5.63
C ILE A 394 8.34 -7.43 6.38
N THR A 395 8.07 -7.88 7.61
CA THR A 395 7.02 -7.29 8.44
C THR A 395 7.53 -7.08 9.85
N ASP A 396 6.69 -6.52 10.70
CA ASP A 396 6.88 -6.64 12.13
C ASP A 396 6.58 -8.06 12.67
N GLN A 397 6.64 -8.22 14.00
CA GLN A 397 6.36 -9.47 14.71
C GLN A 397 4.87 -9.78 14.94
N SER A 398 3.95 -9.30 14.09
CA SER A 398 2.51 -9.58 14.24
C SER A 398 2.16 -11.04 13.93
N ALA A 399 1.62 -11.74 14.92
CA ALA A 399 1.14 -13.13 14.77
C ALA A 399 0.02 -13.25 13.72
N ALA A 400 -0.83 -12.22 13.58
CA ALA A 400 -1.87 -12.18 12.55
C ALA A 400 -1.26 -12.15 11.16
N LEU A 401 -0.27 -11.27 10.92
CA LEU A 401 0.45 -11.22 9.64
C LEU A 401 1.16 -12.53 9.33
N GLN A 402 1.84 -13.15 10.30
CA GLN A 402 2.51 -14.44 10.12
C GLN A 402 1.55 -15.52 9.59
N SER A 403 0.37 -15.65 10.20
CA SER A 403 -0.62 -16.65 9.78
C SER A 403 -1.16 -16.37 8.37
N VAL A 404 -1.49 -15.11 8.07
CA VAL A 404 -2.00 -14.73 6.75
C VAL A 404 -0.95 -14.91 5.66
N ILE A 405 0.30 -14.52 5.92
CA ILE A 405 1.40 -14.61 4.95
C ILE A 405 1.70 -16.06 4.63
N ALA A 406 1.69 -16.96 5.62
CA ALA A 406 1.85 -18.39 5.38
C ALA A 406 0.73 -18.97 4.49
N GLU A 407 -0.49 -18.43 4.56
CA GLU A 407 -1.62 -18.84 3.72
C GLU A 407 -1.53 -18.28 2.30
N ILE A 408 -1.26 -16.97 2.15
CA ILE A 408 -1.32 -16.26 0.86
C ILE A 408 -0.01 -16.42 0.07
N PHE A 409 1.13 -16.41 0.76
CA PHE A 409 2.47 -16.41 0.17
C PHE A 409 3.33 -17.58 0.67
N PRO A 410 2.90 -18.85 0.51
CA PRO A 410 3.58 -20.01 1.10
C PRO A 410 5.00 -20.24 0.58
N ARG A 411 5.40 -19.56 -0.50
CA ARG A 411 6.73 -19.66 -1.12
C ARG A 411 7.61 -18.42 -0.91
N ALA A 412 7.06 -17.35 -0.32
CA ALA A 412 7.85 -16.15 -0.03
C ALA A 412 8.65 -16.34 1.26
N HIS A 413 9.85 -15.78 1.32
CA HIS A 413 10.61 -15.68 2.55
C HIS A 413 9.98 -14.61 3.43
N HIS A 414 9.31 -15.05 4.51
CA HIS A 414 8.75 -14.13 5.51
C HIS A 414 9.78 -13.86 6.61
N ARG A 415 10.24 -12.61 6.70
CA ARG A 415 11.26 -12.15 7.67
C ARG A 415 10.72 -11.01 8.52
N PHE A 416 11.26 -10.86 9.72
CA PHE A 416 10.94 -9.72 10.58
C PHE A 416 11.93 -8.58 10.34
N CYS A 417 11.43 -7.35 10.45
CA CYS A 417 12.22 -6.14 10.43
C CYS A 417 13.11 -6.09 11.69
N LEU A 418 14.41 -6.35 11.53
CA LEU A 418 15.35 -6.45 12.65
C LEU A 418 15.36 -5.21 13.56
N PRO A 419 15.40 -3.96 13.05
CA PRO A 419 15.31 -2.78 13.91
C PRO A 419 14.06 -2.75 14.80
N LEU A 420 12.89 -3.14 14.28
CA LEU A 420 11.66 -3.22 15.07
C LEU A 420 11.70 -4.35 16.11
N VAL A 421 12.36 -5.47 15.77
CA VAL A 421 12.59 -6.56 16.74
C VAL A 421 13.44 -6.05 17.90
N ILE A 422 14.56 -5.39 17.60
CA ILE A 422 15.48 -4.85 18.59
C ILE A 422 14.80 -3.78 19.46
N GLU A 423 14.02 -2.87 18.84
CA GLU A 423 13.24 -1.87 19.56
C GLU A 423 12.24 -2.52 20.53
N SER A 424 11.49 -3.52 20.06
CA SER A 424 10.53 -4.24 20.89
C SER A 424 11.20 -4.96 22.07
N ILE A 425 12.41 -5.49 21.87
CA ILE A 425 13.20 -6.08 22.97
C ILE A 425 13.50 -5.00 24.00
N PHE A 426 14.14 -3.90 23.61
CA PHE A 426 14.52 -2.87 24.58
C PHE A 426 13.31 -2.24 25.29
N GLN A 427 12.17 -2.06 24.61
CA GLN A 427 10.92 -1.63 25.23
C GLN A 427 10.41 -2.62 26.30
N ASN A 428 10.50 -3.93 26.06
CA ASN A 428 10.12 -4.96 27.04
C ASN A 428 11.13 -5.10 28.19
N PHE A 429 12.37 -4.66 28.00
CA PHE A 429 13.47 -4.78 28.96
C PHE A 429 13.82 -3.48 29.69
N GLY A 430 13.01 -2.42 29.58
CA GLY A 430 13.37 -1.04 29.98
C GLY A 430 13.97 -0.82 31.38
N ASN A 431 13.81 -1.73 32.35
CA ASN A 431 14.46 -1.64 33.68
C ASN A 431 15.77 -2.43 33.81
N LEU A 432 16.05 -3.35 32.88
CA LEU A 432 17.27 -4.16 32.77
C LEU A 432 18.25 -3.61 31.73
N GLU A 433 17.89 -2.49 31.09
CA GLU A 433 18.65 -1.84 30.03
C GLU A 433 19.90 -1.15 30.60
N SER A 434 20.93 -1.94 30.89
CA SER A 434 22.28 -1.41 31.03
C SER A 434 22.93 -1.29 29.66
N GLU A 435 23.83 -0.32 29.51
CA GLU A 435 24.68 -0.19 28.32
C GLU A 435 25.43 -1.51 28.03
N VAL A 436 25.84 -2.22 29.10
CA VAL A 436 26.45 -3.55 29.02
C VAL A 436 25.52 -4.59 28.39
N PHE A 437 24.23 -4.57 28.72
CA PHE A 437 23.24 -5.45 28.08
C PHE A 437 23.09 -5.12 26.60
N ARG A 438 22.92 -3.84 26.25
CA ARG A 438 22.77 -3.39 24.85
C ARG A 438 23.98 -3.79 24.00
N THR A 439 25.19 -3.58 24.51
CA THR A 439 26.42 -3.97 23.80
C THR A 439 26.51 -5.49 23.65
N ALA A 440 26.30 -6.25 24.73
CA ALA A 440 26.35 -7.71 24.65
C ALA A 440 25.30 -8.27 23.66
N PHE A 441 24.10 -7.70 23.67
CA PHE A 441 23.00 -8.09 22.79
C PHE A 441 23.27 -7.76 21.32
N ASN A 442 23.78 -6.56 21.03
CA ASN A 442 24.18 -6.17 19.69
C ASN A 442 25.31 -7.08 19.17
N ASN A 443 26.36 -7.31 19.95
CA ASN A 443 27.47 -8.17 19.53
C ASN A 443 26.99 -9.59 19.22
N MET A 444 26.13 -10.16 20.07
CA MET A 444 25.53 -11.47 19.86
C MET A 444 24.79 -11.57 18.51
N ILE A 445 24.07 -10.52 18.08
CA ILE A 445 23.31 -10.52 16.82
C ILE A 445 24.18 -10.24 15.61
N TYR A 446 25.03 -9.21 15.69
CA TYR A 446 25.71 -8.62 14.54
C TYR A 446 27.12 -9.19 14.31
N ASP A 447 27.80 -9.69 15.35
CA ASP A 447 29.13 -10.27 15.21
C ASP A 447 29.11 -11.77 14.91
N ALA A 448 27.99 -12.47 15.18
CA ALA A 448 27.87 -13.89 14.91
C ALA A 448 27.86 -14.18 13.41
N ILE A 449 28.91 -14.87 12.95
CA ILE A 449 29.05 -15.29 11.55
C ILE A 449 28.54 -16.72 11.37
N LYS A 450 28.65 -17.58 12.38
CA LYS A 450 28.15 -18.96 12.30
C LYS A 450 27.01 -19.19 13.28
N VAL A 451 26.13 -20.14 12.95
CA VAL A 451 24.95 -20.45 13.76
C VAL A 451 25.36 -20.89 15.17
N ASP A 452 26.38 -21.74 15.26
CA ASP A 452 27.00 -22.19 16.50
C ASP A 452 27.57 -21.03 17.34
N GLU A 453 28.13 -19.99 16.72
CA GLU A 453 28.57 -18.79 17.45
C GLU A 453 27.40 -18.03 18.05
N PHE A 454 26.30 -17.87 17.29
CA PHE A 454 25.07 -17.24 17.79
C PHE A 454 24.44 -18.04 18.93
N GLU A 455 24.31 -19.36 18.79
CA GLU A 455 23.68 -20.20 19.81
C GLU A 455 24.47 -20.17 21.13
N LEU A 456 25.80 -20.20 21.07
CA LEU A 456 26.65 -20.03 22.25
C LEU A 456 26.52 -18.64 22.87
N ALA A 457 26.57 -17.58 22.05
CA ALA A 457 26.45 -16.21 22.53
C ALA A 457 25.07 -15.92 23.14
N TRP A 458 24.01 -16.50 22.56
CA TRP A 458 22.65 -16.45 23.10
C TRP A 458 22.59 -17.11 24.47
N ASP A 459 23.08 -18.35 24.59
CA ASP A 459 23.11 -19.06 25.87
C ASP A 459 23.87 -18.27 26.92
N GLU A 460 25.07 -17.76 26.61
CA GLU A 460 25.88 -16.94 27.51
C GLU A 460 25.15 -15.67 27.96
N MET A 461 24.47 -14.97 27.03
CA MET A 461 23.67 -13.78 27.33
C MET A 461 22.54 -14.11 28.31
N ILE A 462 21.80 -15.19 28.06
CA ILE A 462 20.72 -15.64 28.94
C ILE A 462 21.22 -15.96 30.36
N GLN A 463 22.40 -16.59 30.52
CA GLN A 463 22.95 -16.90 31.86
C GLN A 463 23.50 -15.65 32.55
N ARG A 464 24.19 -14.78 31.80
CA ARG A 464 24.86 -13.60 32.34
C ARG A 464 23.87 -12.61 32.96
N PHE A 465 22.68 -12.49 32.38
CA PHE A 465 21.65 -11.55 32.83
C PHE A 465 20.52 -12.23 33.63
N ASP A 466 20.59 -13.55 33.84
CA ASP A 466 19.60 -14.35 34.59
C ASP A 466 18.16 -14.19 34.08
N ILE A 467 17.99 -14.20 32.74
CA ILE A 467 16.70 -13.95 32.06
C ILE A 467 16.09 -15.21 31.45
N ARG A 468 16.41 -16.39 32.01
CA ARG A 468 15.95 -17.71 31.52
C ARG A 468 14.43 -17.86 31.50
N ASP A 469 13.75 -17.36 32.52
CA ASP A 469 12.30 -17.54 32.70
C ASP A 469 11.45 -16.48 31.96
N ASN A 470 12.04 -15.76 31.00
CA ASN A 470 11.35 -14.74 30.24
C ASN A 470 10.60 -15.33 29.03
N ASP A 471 9.28 -15.49 29.15
CA ASP A 471 8.40 -16.01 28.08
C ASP A 471 8.47 -15.22 26.76
N TYR A 472 8.79 -13.94 26.80
CA TYR A 472 8.94 -13.13 25.59
C TYR A 472 10.23 -13.49 24.84
N LEU A 473 11.36 -13.62 25.54
CA LEU A 473 12.61 -14.06 24.91
C LEU A 473 12.54 -15.48 24.39
N HIS A 474 11.84 -16.38 25.09
CA HIS A 474 11.63 -17.73 24.58
C HIS A 474 10.88 -17.70 23.24
N ARG A 475 9.78 -16.95 23.14
CA ARG A 475 9.04 -16.82 21.87
C ARG A 475 9.89 -16.19 20.77
N LEU A 476 10.65 -15.15 21.11
CA LEU A 476 11.56 -14.50 20.19
C LEU A 476 12.66 -15.45 19.68
N TYR A 477 13.21 -16.29 20.55
CA TYR A 477 14.20 -17.30 20.19
C TYR A 477 13.62 -18.39 19.28
N GLU A 478 12.38 -18.84 19.53
CA GLU A 478 11.69 -19.76 18.61
C GLU A 478 11.58 -19.17 17.20
N ASP A 479 11.41 -17.85 17.08
CA ASP A 479 11.35 -17.14 15.80
C ASP A 479 12.72 -16.71 15.24
N ARG A 480 13.86 -17.12 15.81
CA ARG A 480 15.22 -16.65 15.44
C ARG A 480 15.54 -16.76 13.95
N GLU A 481 15.02 -17.78 13.27
CA GLU A 481 15.20 -17.99 11.83
C GLU A 481 14.53 -16.90 10.95
N ARG A 482 13.68 -16.06 11.54
CA ARG A 482 12.98 -14.97 10.84
C ARG A 482 13.64 -13.61 11.01
N TRP A 483 14.53 -13.43 11.99
CA TRP A 483 15.04 -12.09 12.34
C TRP A 483 16.56 -12.03 12.60
N VAL A 484 17.20 -13.12 13.00
CA VAL A 484 18.64 -13.11 13.33
C VAL A 484 19.48 -13.23 12.05
N PRO A 485 20.37 -12.27 11.72
CA PRO A 485 21.10 -12.22 10.44
C PRO A 485 21.80 -13.52 10.05
N VAL A 486 22.35 -14.26 11.01
CA VAL A 486 23.07 -15.52 10.75
C VAL A 486 22.20 -16.59 10.09
N TYR A 487 20.89 -16.57 10.35
CA TYR A 487 19.89 -17.47 9.77
C TYR A 487 19.29 -16.94 8.46
N LEU A 488 19.50 -15.65 8.14
CA LEU A 488 18.91 -14.98 6.99
C LEU A 488 19.77 -15.04 5.73
N LYS A 489 20.91 -15.73 5.80
CA LYS A 489 21.95 -15.74 4.76
C LYS A 489 21.50 -16.27 3.40
N ASP A 490 20.42 -17.04 3.36
CA ASP A 490 19.81 -17.57 2.13
C ASP A 490 18.82 -16.62 1.46
N THR A 491 18.49 -15.50 2.11
CA THR A 491 17.39 -14.62 1.73
C THR A 491 17.93 -13.31 1.13
N PHE A 492 17.32 -12.85 0.03
CA PHE A 492 17.68 -11.58 -0.60
C PHE A 492 16.94 -10.40 0.05
N PHE A 493 17.65 -9.31 0.40
CA PHE A 493 17.10 -8.13 1.08
C PHE A 493 17.22 -6.81 0.30
N ALA A 494 17.80 -6.83 -0.92
CA ALA A 494 17.87 -5.66 -1.79
C ALA A 494 18.49 -4.40 -1.15
N GLY A 495 19.36 -4.56 -0.15
CA GLY A 495 19.99 -3.45 0.58
C GLY A 495 19.01 -2.66 1.46
N MET A 496 17.82 -3.19 1.73
CA MET A 496 16.81 -2.52 2.57
C MET A 496 17.27 -2.36 4.02
N PHE A 497 18.16 -3.23 4.49
CA PHE A 497 18.81 -3.16 5.80
C PHE A 497 20.31 -3.40 5.65
N THR A 498 21.14 -2.71 6.43
CA THR A 498 22.59 -2.96 6.49
C THR A 498 22.96 -4.08 7.43
N PHE A 499 22.06 -4.45 8.36
CA PHE A 499 22.33 -5.39 9.44
C PHE A 499 23.54 -4.94 10.26
N GLN A 500 23.51 -3.67 10.69
CA GLN A 500 24.53 -3.08 11.55
C GLN A 500 23.90 -2.54 12.85
N PRO A 501 24.66 -2.50 13.96
CA PRO A 501 24.20 -1.89 15.20
C PRO A 501 23.79 -0.42 15.00
N GLY A 502 22.74 0.01 15.69
CA GLY A 502 22.26 1.41 15.64
C GLY A 502 21.36 1.74 14.44
N GLU A 503 21.14 0.78 13.53
CA GLU A 503 20.16 0.92 12.46
C GLU A 503 18.74 1.02 13.05
N SER A 504 18.00 2.06 12.67
CA SER A 504 16.61 2.27 13.06
C SER A 504 15.70 2.19 11.84
N MET A 505 14.50 1.62 12.00
CA MET A 505 13.50 1.69 10.95
C MET A 505 12.96 3.13 10.89
N VAL A 506 13.16 3.80 9.77
CA VAL A 506 12.52 5.08 9.49
C VAL A 506 11.16 4.80 8.83
N PRO A 507 10.03 5.16 9.47
CA PRO A 507 8.72 5.02 8.86
C PRO A 507 8.63 5.73 7.51
N PHE A 508 7.83 5.22 6.58
CA PHE A 508 7.76 5.77 5.23
C PHE A 508 7.35 7.25 5.20
N PHE A 509 6.49 7.66 6.14
CA PHE A 509 6.02 9.04 6.33
C PHE A 509 6.67 9.73 7.53
N HIS A 510 7.88 9.32 7.93
CA HIS A 510 8.62 9.99 9.00
C HIS A 510 8.75 11.50 8.72
N GLY A 511 8.57 12.33 9.74
CA GLY A 511 8.57 13.80 9.61
C GLY A 511 7.31 14.42 8.96
N TYR A 512 6.48 13.63 8.27
CA TYR A 512 5.29 14.11 7.57
C TYR A 512 3.97 13.77 8.29
N VAL A 513 3.91 12.62 8.96
CA VAL A 513 2.70 12.13 9.65
C VAL A 513 2.99 11.91 11.13
N HIS A 514 2.15 12.49 11.98
CA HIS A 514 2.24 12.41 13.44
C HIS A 514 0.95 11.85 14.04
N GLN A 515 0.95 11.53 15.34
CA GLN A 515 -0.20 10.93 16.04
C GLN A 515 -1.51 11.72 15.87
N GLN A 516 -1.43 13.04 15.76
CA GLN A 516 -2.61 13.92 15.72
C GLN A 516 -3.06 14.30 14.30
N THR A 517 -2.27 13.96 13.27
CA THR A 517 -2.54 14.29 11.86
C THR A 517 -3.92 13.76 11.46
N CYS A 518 -4.76 14.62 10.91
CA CYS A 518 -6.08 14.22 10.43
C CYS A 518 -6.00 13.62 9.02
N LEU A 519 -7.07 12.96 8.57
CA LEU A 519 -7.06 12.28 7.27
C LEU A 519 -6.94 13.25 6.09
N LYS A 520 -7.50 14.46 6.22
CA LYS A 520 -7.37 15.51 5.21
C LYS A 520 -5.92 15.97 5.04
N GLU A 521 -5.26 16.32 6.15
CA GLU A 521 -3.84 16.68 6.17
C GLU A 521 -2.98 15.53 5.62
N PHE A 522 -3.29 14.28 6.00
CA PHE A 522 -2.57 13.12 5.49
C PHE A 522 -2.59 13.03 3.95
N PHE A 523 -3.72 13.27 3.29
CA PHE A 523 -3.78 13.20 1.83
C PHE A 523 -3.02 14.34 1.14
N GLU A 524 -2.94 15.51 1.77
CA GLU A 524 -2.09 16.62 1.28
C GLU A 524 -0.60 16.24 1.41
N MET A 525 -0.20 15.68 2.56
CA MET A 525 1.16 15.19 2.78
C MET A 525 1.52 13.98 1.91
N HIS A 526 0.55 13.09 1.64
CA HIS A 526 0.73 11.97 0.73
C HIS A 526 1.08 12.44 -0.67
N ASP A 527 0.33 13.40 -1.23
CA ASP A 527 0.62 13.95 -2.57
C ASP A 527 2.00 14.60 -2.60
N LEU A 528 2.37 15.36 -1.56
CA LEU A 528 3.69 16.00 -1.44
C LEU A 528 4.83 14.97 -1.41
N VAL A 529 4.79 14.02 -0.48
CA VAL A 529 5.83 12.99 -0.32
C VAL A 529 5.98 12.16 -1.59
N PHE A 530 4.85 11.78 -2.20
CA PHE A 530 4.86 11.01 -3.43
C PHE A 530 5.54 11.79 -4.58
N GLN A 531 5.22 13.07 -4.76
CA GLN A 531 5.87 13.91 -5.77
C GLN A 531 7.36 14.10 -5.49
N ASN A 532 7.74 14.39 -4.24
CA ASN A 532 9.14 14.56 -3.85
C ASN A 532 9.98 13.32 -4.15
N LYS A 533 9.47 12.12 -3.83
CA LYS A 533 10.16 10.85 -4.13
C LYS A 533 10.33 10.63 -5.64
N ILE A 534 9.33 10.97 -6.46
CA ILE A 534 9.42 10.87 -7.92
C ILE A 534 10.46 11.85 -8.48
N GLN A 535 10.43 13.11 -8.02
CA GLN A 535 11.36 14.13 -8.46
C GLN A 535 12.80 13.78 -8.07
N LYS A 536 13.00 13.29 -6.84
CA LYS A 536 14.30 12.80 -6.37
C LYS A 536 14.82 11.66 -7.23
N GLU A 537 14.01 10.62 -7.48
CA GLU A 537 14.40 9.51 -8.34
C GLU A 537 14.75 9.98 -9.76
N ALA A 538 13.99 10.93 -10.33
CA ALA A 538 14.26 11.49 -11.65
C ALA A 538 15.56 12.30 -11.70
N PHE A 539 15.84 13.08 -10.65
CA PHE A 539 17.09 13.83 -10.51
C PHE A 539 18.30 12.89 -10.42
N ASP A 540 18.22 11.88 -9.55
CA ASP A 540 19.31 10.90 -9.38
C ASP A 540 19.53 10.05 -10.63
N ASP A 541 18.48 9.80 -11.42
CA ASP A 541 18.57 9.15 -12.73
C ASP A 541 19.37 9.98 -13.74
N ILE A 542 19.16 11.31 -13.78
CA ILE A 542 19.92 12.23 -14.63
C ILE A 542 21.37 12.26 -14.13
N GLU A 543 21.57 12.48 -12.82
CA GLU A 543 22.90 12.55 -12.24
C GLU A 543 23.68 11.26 -12.46
N SER A 544 23.06 10.08 -12.30
CA SER A 544 23.72 8.79 -12.55
C SER A 544 24.13 8.61 -14.01
N LYS A 545 23.36 9.14 -14.96
CA LYS A 545 23.67 9.06 -16.41
C LYS A 545 24.80 10.01 -16.80
N GLU A 546 24.82 11.22 -16.25
CA GLU A 546 25.78 12.26 -16.58
C GLU A 546 27.08 12.14 -15.78
N SER A 547 27.02 11.55 -14.59
CA SER A 547 28.19 11.37 -13.73
C SER A 547 29.18 10.35 -14.30
N ASN A 548 30.44 10.77 -14.31
CA ASN A 548 31.59 9.90 -14.47
C ASN A 548 32.26 9.77 -13.10
N PRO A 549 31.94 8.72 -12.32
CA PRO A 549 32.44 8.63 -10.96
C PRO A 549 33.96 8.45 -10.97
N LYS A 550 34.64 9.18 -10.07
CA LYS A 550 36.09 9.09 -9.91
C LYS A 550 36.44 7.74 -9.30
N LEU A 551 37.31 6.99 -9.96
CA LEU A 551 37.84 5.73 -9.43
C LEU A 551 38.84 6.04 -8.30
N ARG A 552 38.72 5.33 -7.18
CA ARG A 552 39.60 5.40 -6.00
C ARG A 552 40.74 4.41 -6.08
N THR A 553 40.57 3.32 -6.82
CA THR A 553 41.57 2.27 -6.99
C THR A 553 41.87 2.01 -8.46
N MET A 554 42.91 1.23 -8.73
CA MET A 554 43.22 0.72 -10.07
C MET A 554 42.55 -0.64 -10.36
N CYS A 555 41.60 -1.06 -9.51
CA CYS A 555 40.92 -2.34 -9.65
C CYS A 555 39.98 -2.32 -10.87
N THR A 556 40.03 -3.38 -11.69
CA THR A 556 39.20 -3.53 -12.89
C THR A 556 37.70 -3.61 -12.55
N TYR A 557 37.34 -4.23 -11.42
CA TYR A 557 35.96 -4.32 -10.94
C TYR A 557 35.31 -2.94 -10.76
N GLU A 558 36.08 -1.98 -10.26
CA GLU A 558 35.65 -0.61 -10.06
C GLU A 558 35.38 0.09 -11.40
N SER A 559 36.27 -0.07 -12.37
CA SER A 559 36.10 0.45 -13.73
C SER A 559 34.92 -0.21 -14.47
N GLN A 560 34.65 -1.49 -14.20
CA GLN A 560 33.53 -2.22 -14.78
C GLN A 560 32.20 -1.69 -14.25
N LEU A 561 32.02 -1.65 -12.92
CA LEU A 561 30.73 -1.31 -12.32
C LEU A 561 30.43 0.20 -12.31
N SER A 562 31.43 1.08 -12.38
CA SER A 562 31.22 2.53 -12.55
C SER A 562 30.41 2.89 -13.81
N LYS A 563 30.50 2.05 -14.84
CA LYS A 563 29.77 2.24 -16.11
C LYS A 563 28.34 1.72 -16.04
N LEU A 564 28.06 0.79 -15.13
CA LEU A 564 26.79 0.04 -15.10
C LEU A 564 25.87 0.50 -13.97
N TYR A 565 26.40 0.71 -12.77
CA TYR A 565 25.60 1.03 -11.59
C TYR A 565 25.16 2.49 -11.55
N THR A 566 24.07 2.74 -10.83
CA THR A 566 23.71 4.08 -10.35
C THR A 566 24.79 4.64 -9.43
N LYS A 567 24.87 5.96 -9.32
CA LYS A 567 25.92 6.66 -8.57
C LYS A 567 25.98 6.22 -7.10
N GLU A 568 24.83 6.09 -6.45
CA GLU A 568 24.69 5.72 -5.03
C GLU A 568 25.14 4.28 -4.81
N ILE A 569 24.62 3.35 -5.61
CA ILE A 569 24.97 1.92 -5.51
C ILE A 569 26.44 1.69 -5.87
N PHE A 570 26.96 2.41 -6.87
CA PHE A 570 28.37 2.36 -7.22
C PHE A 570 29.25 2.84 -6.06
N SER A 571 28.85 3.89 -5.34
CA SER A 571 29.61 4.43 -4.22
C SER A 571 29.68 3.43 -3.05
N LEU A 572 28.59 2.72 -2.77
CA LEU A 572 28.57 1.61 -1.80
C LEU A 572 29.46 0.44 -2.24
N PHE A 573 29.40 0.06 -3.51
CA PHE A 573 30.28 -0.98 -4.06
C PHE A 573 31.76 -0.55 -4.08
N GLN A 574 32.04 0.71 -4.41
CA GLN A 574 33.38 1.30 -4.46
C GLN A 574 34.05 1.24 -3.08
N TYR A 575 33.27 1.44 -2.00
CA TYR A 575 33.76 1.24 -0.65
C TYR A 575 34.22 -0.20 -0.39
N GLU A 576 33.48 -1.22 -0.87
CA GLU A 576 33.92 -2.61 -0.76
C GLU A 576 35.22 -2.88 -1.54
N VAL A 577 35.40 -2.26 -2.71
CA VAL A 577 36.65 -2.36 -3.47
C VAL A 577 37.82 -1.71 -2.72
N GLU A 578 37.61 -0.51 -2.18
CA GLU A 578 38.61 0.21 -1.37
C GLU A 578 39.06 -0.64 -0.15
N MET A 579 38.10 -1.29 0.50
CA MET A 579 38.34 -2.14 1.67
C MET A 579 38.94 -3.51 1.35
N MET A 580 39.13 -3.88 0.07
CA MET A 580 39.91 -5.09 -0.29
C MET A 580 41.34 -5.03 0.24
N SER A 581 41.91 -3.83 0.38
CA SER A 581 43.25 -3.61 0.96
C SER A 581 43.39 -4.10 2.41
N ARG A 582 42.27 -4.22 3.15
CA ARG A 582 42.23 -4.74 4.52
C ARG A 582 42.22 -6.26 4.59
N CYS A 583 41.94 -6.93 3.46
CA CYS A 583 42.02 -8.38 3.34
C CYS A 583 43.47 -8.77 3.05
N PHE A 584 44.29 -8.90 4.08
CA PHE A 584 45.75 -9.03 3.96
C PHE A 584 46.23 -10.47 3.76
N HIS A 585 45.39 -11.47 4.04
CA HIS A 585 45.75 -12.88 3.88
C HIS A 585 44.61 -13.70 3.27
N ILE A 586 44.96 -14.55 2.29
CA ILE A 586 44.05 -15.48 1.64
C ILE A 586 44.74 -16.84 1.64
N SER A 587 44.09 -17.85 2.21
CA SER A 587 44.58 -19.22 2.21
C SER A 587 43.51 -20.18 1.68
N GLN A 588 43.94 -21.18 0.92
CA GLN A 588 43.06 -22.25 0.46
C GLN A 588 42.98 -23.33 1.53
N THR A 589 41.78 -23.66 1.99
CA THR A 589 41.56 -24.61 3.10
C THR A 589 41.08 -25.97 2.61
N ASN A 590 40.18 -26.00 1.64
CA ASN A 590 39.60 -27.23 1.12
C ASN A 590 39.33 -27.16 -0.39
N THR A 591 39.27 -28.32 -1.03
CA THR A 591 38.85 -28.45 -2.44
C THR A 591 37.98 -29.69 -2.57
N THR A 592 36.71 -29.47 -2.89
CA THR A 592 35.71 -30.52 -3.07
C THR A 592 35.18 -30.46 -4.51
N GLY A 593 35.73 -31.28 -5.39
CA GLY A 593 35.38 -31.26 -6.81
C GLY A 593 35.82 -29.96 -7.48
N SER A 594 34.87 -29.21 -8.06
CA SER A 594 35.12 -27.91 -8.69
C SER A 594 35.13 -26.73 -7.70
N ILE A 595 34.65 -26.96 -6.47
CA ILE A 595 34.51 -25.93 -5.44
C ILE A 595 35.78 -25.88 -4.60
N VAL A 596 36.37 -24.69 -4.53
CA VAL A 596 37.51 -24.38 -3.65
C VAL A 596 37.03 -23.47 -2.53
N THR A 597 37.38 -23.81 -1.30
CA THR A 597 37.10 -22.97 -0.13
C THR A 597 38.38 -22.22 0.25
N TYR A 598 38.23 -20.92 0.39
CA TYR A 598 39.26 -20.00 0.86
C TYR A 598 38.90 -19.46 2.23
N THR A 599 39.91 -19.13 3.02
CA THR A 599 39.80 -18.31 4.22
C THR A 599 40.48 -16.98 3.94
N VAL A 600 39.72 -15.90 4.08
CA VAL A 600 40.18 -14.52 3.93
C VAL A 600 40.27 -13.88 5.31
N SER A 601 41.47 -13.41 5.68
CA SER A 601 41.70 -12.68 6.93
C SER A 601 41.57 -11.18 6.69
N GLU A 602 40.65 -10.55 7.41
CA GLU A 602 40.40 -9.10 7.41
C GLU A 602 40.82 -8.50 8.76
N GLN A 603 41.47 -7.32 8.72
CA GLN A 603 41.74 -6.53 9.90
C GLN A 603 40.59 -5.53 10.17
N GLU A 604 40.05 -5.48 11.38
CA GLU A 604 38.98 -4.52 11.77
C GLU A 604 39.50 -3.11 12.09
N THR A 605 38.60 -2.12 12.00
CA THR A 605 38.90 -0.69 12.19
C THR A 605 39.24 -0.34 13.64
N GLU A 606 38.62 -1.02 14.60
CA GLU A 606 38.72 -0.73 16.03
C GLU A 606 39.25 -1.96 16.77
N GLY A 607 40.57 -1.96 17.01
CA GLY A 607 41.28 -3.09 17.62
C GLY A 607 41.98 -3.96 16.58
N ASN A 608 43.14 -4.53 16.94
CA ASN A 608 43.89 -5.47 16.09
C ASN A 608 43.19 -6.85 16.00
N ILE A 609 41.86 -6.86 15.86
CA ILE A 609 41.05 -8.05 15.72
C ILE A 609 41.12 -8.47 14.25
N ILE A 610 41.46 -9.75 14.05
CA ILE A 610 41.53 -10.38 12.74
C ILE A 610 40.31 -11.29 12.61
N ARG A 611 39.43 -10.99 11.66
CA ARG A 611 38.28 -11.85 11.31
C ARG A 611 38.66 -12.76 10.15
N ASN A 612 38.36 -14.04 10.28
CA ASN A 612 38.59 -15.04 9.23
C ASN A 612 37.26 -15.42 8.61
N LEU A 613 37.10 -15.13 7.32
CA LEU A 613 35.86 -15.35 6.58
C LEU A 613 36.05 -16.42 5.51
N GLU A 614 35.14 -17.39 5.51
CA GLU A 614 35.12 -18.46 4.52
C GLU A 614 34.45 -17.98 3.23
N VAL A 615 35.11 -18.25 2.11
CA VAL A 615 34.64 -17.91 0.78
C VAL A 615 34.75 -19.13 -0.12
N MET A 616 33.63 -19.59 -0.65
CA MET A 616 33.57 -20.69 -1.61
C MET A 616 33.61 -20.14 -3.03
N TYR A 617 34.42 -20.75 -3.89
CA TYR A 617 34.52 -20.42 -5.30
C TYR A 617 34.35 -21.68 -6.15
N ASP A 618 33.32 -21.71 -7.00
CA ASP A 618 33.13 -22.75 -8.01
C ASP A 618 33.80 -22.36 -9.32
N LYS A 619 34.85 -23.10 -9.69
CA LYS A 619 35.63 -22.85 -10.91
C LYS A 619 34.85 -23.06 -12.20
N ILE A 620 33.80 -23.89 -12.18
CA ILE A 620 33.03 -24.22 -13.39
C ILE A 620 31.95 -23.17 -13.63
N GLY A 621 31.17 -22.83 -12.59
CA GLY A 621 30.12 -21.82 -12.67
C GLY A 621 30.61 -20.37 -12.59
N SER A 622 31.88 -20.16 -12.23
CA SER A 622 32.42 -18.85 -11.82
C SER A 622 31.58 -18.20 -10.71
N GLU A 623 31.05 -19.03 -9.79
CA GLU A 623 30.24 -18.57 -8.66
C GLU A 623 31.13 -18.37 -7.43
N VAL A 624 30.99 -17.25 -6.75
CA VAL A 624 31.64 -16.94 -5.47
C VAL A 624 30.59 -16.71 -4.37
N ARG A 625 30.77 -17.34 -3.22
CA ARG A 625 29.87 -17.19 -2.06
C ARG A 625 30.70 -16.95 -0.82
N CYS A 626 30.54 -15.76 -0.23
CA CYS A 626 31.18 -15.41 1.04
C CYS A 626 30.21 -15.66 2.19
N ILE A 627 30.71 -16.17 3.32
CA ILE A 627 29.93 -16.40 4.53
C ILE A 627 29.30 -15.12 5.11
N CYS A 628 29.84 -13.93 4.82
CA CYS A 628 29.23 -12.66 5.23
C CYS A 628 27.89 -12.37 4.53
N SER A 629 27.57 -13.09 3.44
CA SER A 629 26.31 -12.99 2.70
C SER A 629 25.95 -11.58 2.21
N CYS A 630 26.94 -10.70 2.07
CA CYS A 630 26.75 -9.32 1.60
C CYS A 630 26.01 -9.25 0.25
N PHE A 631 26.26 -10.18 -0.67
CA PHE A 631 25.50 -10.22 -1.93
C PHE A 631 24.02 -10.50 -1.71
N ASN A 632 23.66 -11.38 -0.78
CA ASN A 632 22.26 -11.68 -0.47
C ASN A 632 21.60 -10.49 0.25
N PHE A 633 22.32 -9.82 1.15
CA PHE A 633 21.78 -8.66 1.86
C PHE A 633 21.69 -7.41 0.99
N ARG A 634 22.70 -7.13 0.16
CA ARG A 634 22.87 -5.85 -0.54
C ARG A 634 22.79 -5.93 -2.07
N GLY A 635 23.01 -7.11 -2.65
CA GLY A 635 22.96 -7.32 -4.11
C GLY A 635 24.23 -6.91 -4.87
N TYR A 636 25.34 -6.71 -4.18
CA TYR A 636 26.68 -6.55 -4.77
C TYR A 636 27.71 -7.34 -3.94
N LEU A 637 28.83 -7.69 -4.56
CA LEU A 637 29.85 -8.53 -3.92
C LEU A 637 30.61 -7.75 -2.82
N CYS A 638 30.91 -8.43 -1.71
CA CYS A 638 31.79 -7.90 -0.67
C CYS A 638 33.26 -7.96 -1.08
N ARG A 639 34.08 -7.18 -0.38
CA ARG A 639 35.54 -7.22 -0.43
C ARG A 639 36.13 -8.64 -0.39
N HIS A 640 35.62 -9.56 0.44
CA HIS A 640 36.16 -10.92 0.55
C HIS A 640 35.94 -11.74 -0.72
N ALA A 641 34.75 -11.64 -1.31
CA ALA A 641 34.44 -12.31 -2.57
C ALA A 641 35.29 -11.73 -3.72
N LEU A 642 35.45 -10.41 -3.75
CA LEU A 642 36.30 -9.73 -4.74
C LEU A 642 37.77 -10.14 -4.61
N CYS A 643 38.28 -10.27 -3.37
CA CYS A 643 39.63 -10.76 -3.10
C CYS A 643 39.85 -12.18 -3.64
N VAL A 644 38.87 -13.07 -3.48
CA VAL A 644 38.96 -14.45 -4.00
C VAL A 644 38.86 -14.50 -5.52
N LEU A 645 38.01 -13.68 -6.15
CA LEU A 645 37.97 -13.56 -7.61
C LEU A 645 39.32 -13.07 -8.15
N ASN A 646 39.88 -12.03 -7.54
CA ASN A 646 41.18 -11.47 -7.91
C ASN A 646 42.32 -12.48 -7.72
N HIS A 647 42.29 -13.24 -6.61
CA HIS A 647 43.24 -14.32 -6.35
C HIS A 647 43.18 -15.44 -7.40
N ASN A 648 42.01 -15.68 -7.98
CA ASN A 648 41.80 -16.66 -9.05
C ASN A 648 42.02 -16.07 -10.46
N GLY A 649 42.50 -14.82 -10.58
CA GLY A 649 42.81 -14.17 -11.86
C GLY A 649 41.57 -13.82 -12.68
N ILE A 650 40.43 -13.55 -12.02
CA ILE A 650 39.20 -13.11 -12.68
C ILE A 650 39.20 -11.59 -12.76
N ASP A 651 39.36 -11.03 -13.96
CA ASP A 651 39.50 -9.57 -14.15
C ASP A 651 38.16 -8.81 -14.14
N GLU A 652 37.04 -9.50 -14.35
CA GLU A 652 35.71 -8.89 -14.40
C GLU A 652 34.72 -9.65 -13.51
N ILE A 653 33.83 -8.92 -12.84
CA ILE A 653 32.74 -9.51 -12.06
C ILE A 653 31.84 -10.31 -13.00
N PRO A 654 31.57 -11.60 -12.68
CA PRO A 654 30.65 -12.41 -13.45
C PRO A 654 29.26 -11.78 -13.56
N SER A 655 28.66 -11.84 -14.75
CA SER A 655 27.43 -11.11 -15.07
C SER A 655 26.23 -11.44 -14.16
N HIS A 656 26.17 -12.64 -13.59
CA HIS A 656 25.10 -13.05 -12.67
C HIS A 656 25.15 -12.34 -11.31
N TYR A 657 26.28 -11.71 -10.96
CA TYR A 657 26.39 -10.82 -9.79
C TYR A 657 26.09 -9.35 -10.11
N VAL A 658 25.89 -9.00 -11.39
CA VAL A 658 25.55 -7.65 -11.83
C VAL A 658 24.03 -7.54 -11.98
N LEU A 659 23.35 -7.22 -10.88
CA LEU A 659 21.89 -7.18 -10.84
C LEU A 659 21.33 -6.05 -11.70
N SER A 660 20.31 -6.36 -12.52
CA SER A 660 19.60 -5.36 -13.33
C SER A 660 19.00 -4.24 -12.51
N ARG A 661 18.59 -4.53 -11.27
CA ARG A 661 17.99 -3.57 -10.35
C ARG A 661 18.95 -2.42 -9.98
N TRP A 662 20.26 -2.62 -10.06
CA TRP A 662 21.25 -1.59 -9.70
C TRP A 662 21.77 -0.79 -10.89
N ARG A 663 21.33 -1.16 -12.09
CA ARG A 663 21.86 -0.60 -13.32
C ARG A 663 21.18 0.71 -13.70
N LYS A 664 21.97 1.70 -14.11
CA LYS A 664 21.48 2.99 -14.62
C LYS A 664 20.96 2.93 -16.06
N ASP A 665 21.39 1.93 -16.84
CA ASP A 665 21.01 1.72 -18.24
C ASP A 665 19.79 0.80 -18.42
N PHE A 666 19.23 0.30 -17.32
CA PHE A 666 18.07 -0.57 -17.37
C PHE A 666 16.80 0.23 -17.68
N LYS A 667 16.19 -0.03 -18.85
CA LYS A 667 14.96 0.66 -19.29
C LYS A 667 13.77 0.27 -18.41
N ARG A 668 13.50 1.09 -17.40
CA ARG A 668 12.29 1.00 -16.57
C ARG A 668 11.13 1.62 -17.35
N LEU A 669 10.33 0.77 -17.98
CA LEU A 669 9.02 1.18 -18.44
C LEU A 669 8.14 1.30 -17.19
N TYR A 670 7.90 2.51 -16.67
CA TYR A 670 6.86 2.76 -15.64
C TYR A 670 5.43 2.64 -16.22
N VAL A 671 5.33 1.83 -17.29
CA VAL A 671 4.16 1.33 -17.98
C VAL A 671 4.23 -0.19 -17.81
N PRO A 672 3.25 -0.85 -17.14
CA PRO A 672 3.36 -2.27 -16.80
C PRO A 672 3.55 -3.17 -18.04
N ASP A 673 4.76 -3.67 -18.27
CA ASP A 673 5.03 -4.62 -19.36
C ASP A 673 4.57 -6.02 -18.93
N LEU A 674 3.46 -6.47 -19.51
CA LEU A 674 3.04 -7.86 -19.50
C LEU A 674 3.23 -8.33 -20.93
N GLY A 675 4.21 -9.23 -21.12
CA GLY A 675 4.79 -9.62 -22.40
C GLY A 675 3.78 -9.75 -23.56
N SER A 676 4.20 -9.27 -24.73
CA SER A 676 3.35 -9.03 -25.90
C SER A 676 2.71 -10.26 -26.56
N ASN A 677 2.82 -11.46 -25.99
CA ASN A 677 2.51 -12.69 -26.72
C ASN A 677 1.26 -13.45 -26.23
N ASN A 678 0.55 -12.96 -25.20
CA ASN A 678 -0.65 -13.62 -24.65
C ASN A 678 -1.86 -12.68 -24.47
N VAL A 679 -2.05 -11.69 -25.35
CA VAL A 679 -3.26 -10.83 -25.28
C VAL A 679 -4.44 -11.57 -25.93
N ASP A 680 -5.46 -11.90 -25.15
CA ASP A 680 -6.72 -12.38 -25.70
C ASP A 680 -7.44 -11.19 -26.35
N VAL A 681 -7.32 -11.09 -27.68
CA VAL A 681 -7.94 -10.04 -28.49
C VAL A 681 -9.47 -10.09 -28.42
N ALA A 682 -10.09 -11.16 -27.90
CA ALA A 682 -11.53 -11.18 -27.64
C ALA A 682 -11.90 -10.38 -26.38
N ASN A 683 -11.02 -10.28 -25.39
CA ASN A 683 -11.29 -9.60 -24.12
C ASN A 683 -11.19 -8.06 -24.27
N PRO A 684 -12.28 -7.29 -24.05
CA PRO A 684 -12.26 -5.83 -24.19
C PRO A 684 -11.31 -5.11 -23.22
N VAL A 685 -11.12 -5.65 -22.01
CA VAL A 685 -10.26 -5.04 -20.98
C VAL A 685 -8.79 -5.20 -21.33
N GLN A 686 -8.39 -6.41 -21.78
CA GLN A 686 -7.02 -6.66 -22.20
C GLN A 686 -6.65 -5.88 -23.48
N ARG A 687 -7.59 -5.73 -24.42
CA ARG A 687 -7.41 -4.87 -25.60
C ARG A 687 -7.18 -3.41 -25.24
N PHE A 688 -7.99 -2.87 -24.32
CA PHE A 688 -7.85 -1.49 -23.86
C PHE A 688 -6.49 -1.28 -23.18
N GLU A 689 -6.13 -2.14 -22.22
CA GLU A 689 -4.82 -2.04 -21.56
C GLU A 689 -3.65 -2.13 -22.55
N HIS A 690 -3.72 -3.05 -23.51
CA HIS A 690 -2.65 -3.22 -24.50
C HIS A 690 -2.45 -1.98 -25.36
N LEU A 691 -3.54 -1.40 -25.90
CA LEU A 691 -3.49 -0.18 -26.71
C LEU A 691 -3.04 1.03 -25.88
N HIS A 692 -3.55 1.16 -24.66
CA HIS A 692 -3.20 2.25 -23.76
C HIS A 692 -1.70 2.25 -23.42
N LYS A 693 -1.11 1.08 -23.11
CA LYS A 693 0.32 0.94 -22.83
C LYS A 693 1.20 1.30 -24.03
N ARG A 694 0.84 0.85 -25.23
CA ARG A 694 1.58 1.20 -26.46
C ARG A 694 1.50 2.69 -26.76
N ALA A 695 0.37 3.32 -26.48
CA ALA A 695 0.23 4.76 -26.60
C ALA A 695 1.11 5.51 -25.59
N LEU A 696 1.17 5.06 -24.32
CA LEU A 696 2.00 5.68 -23.30
C LEU A 696 3.50 5.70 -23.66
N GLN A 697 4.03 4.63 -24.28
CA GLN A 697 5.42 4.61 -24.77
C GLN A 697 5.71 5.75 -25.76
N VAL A 698 4.75 6.03 -26.65
CA VAL A 698 4.86 7.13 -27.63
C VAL A 698 4.73 8.50 -26.95
N VAL A 699 3.91 8.60 -25.90
CA VAL A 699 3.80 9.82 -25.08
C VAL A 699 5.11 10.10 -24.37
N GLU A 700 5.71 9.10 -23.71
CA GLU A 700 6.97 9.25 -22.97
C GLU A 700 8.12 9.73 -23.86
N GLU A 701 8.31 9.08 -25.03
CA GLU A 701 9.29 9.53 -26.02
C GLU A 701 8.97 10.93 -26.54
N GLY A 702 7.68 11.25 -26.72
CA GLY A 702 7.20 12.57 -27.12
C GLY A 702 7.53 13.68 -26.12
N MET A 703 7.71 13.38 -24.84
CA MET A 703 8.00 14.37 -23.80
C MET A 703 9.48 14.74 -23.71
N THR A 704 10.37 14.05 -24.44
CA THR A 704 11.84 14.23 -24.33
C THR A 704 12.35 15.52 -24.96
N SER A 705 11.70 16.01 -26.02
CA SER A 705 12.01 17.31 -26.64
C SER A 705 10.82 17.85 -27.42
N LEU A 706 10.85 19.14 -27.75
CA LEU A 706 9.80 19.78 -28.57
C LEU A 706 9.64 19.10 -29.95
N GLU A 707 10.73 18.60 -30.50
CA GLU A 707 10.75 17.86 -31.77
C GLU A 707 10.03 16.50 -31.63
N HIS A 708 10.34 15.75 -30.58
CA HIS A 708 9.68 14.47 -30.30
C HIS A 708 8.20 14.66 -30.01
N TYR A 709 7.81 15.72 -29.28
CA TYR A 709 6.42 16.06 -29.02
C TYR A 709 5.65 16.26 -30.32
N THR A 710 6.23 17.01 -31.26
CA THR A 710 5.61 17.31 -32.55
C THR A 710 5.40 16.02 -33.37
N VAL A 711 6.39 15.12 -33.36
CA VAL A 711 6.31 13.81 -34.03
C VAL A 711 5.25 12.91 -33.39
N ALA A 712 5.25 12.79 -32.05
CA ALA A 712 4.27 12.00 -31.31
C ALA A 712 2.84 12.50 -31.54
N TRP A 713 2.63 13.82 -31.50
CA TRP A 713 1.35 14.46 -31.78
C TRP A 713 0.83 14.16 -33.19
N GLN A 714 1.68 14.30 -34.20
CA GLN A 714 1.31 13.96 -35.59
C GLN A 714 0.97 12.47 -35.73
N ALA A 715 1.78 11.59 -35.14
CA ALA A 715 1.55 10.15 -35.16
C ALA A 715 0.21 9.77 -34.51
N PHE A 716 -0.18 10.40 -33.39
CA PHE A 716 -1.48 10.19 -32.76
C PHE A 716 -2.63 10.65 -33.65
N LYS A 717 -2.51 11.83 -34.28
CA LYS A 717 -3.53 12.36 -35.18
C LYS A 717 -3.74 11.45 -36.39
N GLU A 718 -2.67 10.96 -37.01
CA GLU A 718 -2.73 10.02 -38.13
C GLU A 718 -3.32 8.67 -37.73
N SER A 719 -2.88 8.12 -36.60
CA SER A 719 -3.36 6.84 -36.09
C SER A 719 -4.85 6.91 -35.76
N LEU A 720 -5.30 7.99 -35.13
CA LEU A 720 -6.71 8.23 -34.83
C LEU A 720 -7.56 8.30 -36.11
N ASN A 721 -7.07 8.98 -37.15
CA ASN A 721 -7.75 9.03 -38.45
C ASN A 721 -7.85 7.65 -39.10
N LYS A 722 -6.75 6.86 -39.10
CA LYS A 722 -6.75 5.49 -39.63
C LYS A 722 -7.76 4.59 -38.91
N VAL A 723 -7.87 4.69 -37.60
CA VAL A 723 -8.84 3.92 -36.80
C VAL A 723 -10.27 4.34 -37.11
N ARG A 724 -10.55 5.64 -37.23
CA ARG A 724 -11.89 6.14 -37.60
C ARG A 724 -12.33 5.67 -38.99
N LEU A 725 -11.42 5.61 -39.95
CA LEU A 725 -11.69 5.13 -41.31
C LEU A 725 -12.07 3.64 -41.38
N VAL A 726 -11.76 2.84 -40.35
CA VAL A 726 -12.23 1.44 -40.27
C VAL A 726 -13.71 1.37 -39.89
N ALA A 727 -14.24 2.35 -39.15
CA ALA A 727 -15.66 2.42 -38.81
C ALA A 727 -16.53 2.69 -40.05
N ASP A 728 -16.01 3.42 -41.04
CA ASP A 728 -16.73 3.79 -42.27
C ASP A 728 -16.80 2.67 -43.32
N LYS A 729 -16.08 1.55 -43.13
CA LYS A 729 -16.14 0.39 -44.05
C LYS A 729 -17.23 -0.63 -43.70
N HIS A 730 -17.93 -0.45 -42.57
CA HIS A 730 -18.99 -1.33 -42.10
C HIS A 730 -20.31 -0.61 -41.77
N ALA A 731 -20.49 0.62 -42.29
CA ALA A 731 -21.75 1.35 -42.27
C ALA A 731 -22.57 1.13 -43.56
#